data_AF-E6UE08-F1
#
_entry.id   AF-E6UE08-F1
#
_cell.length_a   1.000
_cell.length_b   1.000
_cell.length_c   1.000
_cell.angle_alpha   90.00
_cell.angle_beta   90.00
_cell.angle_gamma   90.00
#
_symmetry.space_group_name_H-M   'P 1'
#
loop_
_entity.id
_entity.type
_entity.pdbx_description
1 polymer ?
#
loop_
_entity_poly.entity_id
_entity_poly.type
_entity_poly.pdbx_seq_one_letter_code
_entity_poly.pdbx_strand_id
1 'polypeptide(L)'
;MKKVNKKGFTLIELIIVATIMVMVMGAILNFIRPVNKFYERTQAMDDTNDIGSILMDNVDDELRYATNVVVLQDYKGVPQLIDGFLVDSTSKPFVTAKLTDVLIIDNNAIRGSQLAGYDAQGTVAHRKGAKGCILRARINDAGIDIDKMGILRSEDLYNDYGCKFDASMKTLDNGKSKCLTLDIELMRPSREGLSYEFKKVVYNQSRDFELVNINLDEASQKNMKGYFYSSRDNALNPIDYNNLVQSSNVGSLGSNHLDETGTYTYILYTREKPSSEKVQILLKNSETKALLDTQTISSGSSISDSIYNSWMDIGKKNQKMDYATNTFLHFNGISSENNEPIDYYRSAPISNKLVFYCNYTSEVLNKPTGQFLFRDRFDDHHIDHTGQTPPYWEDTADFYSEADGFTGTVDFHRGNGDDPKVGAYKFIGWNTKPDATGAPSGDPDPKAVAADIKAGWFVSGAKYTSVDTYYAIYEQKDIVAFNVAGFSSTTSITIVDGYTSDDYKNDSRFQQLIQEAKDNAPAGQVFENLHVFDAADKDLGVFGSDPNIFEKYSKGGFTIKPIYKECAYEGTYEVTITIEDINPWYNSLAIQGSPAHFVLCEEDGTTEIVSETAENYKQIVNVFSPGQVLKLYIYDNASVSVSFNNSSVTVNDNCACVYDGNSLRVN
;
A
#
# COMPACT_ATOMS: atom_id res chain seq x y z
N MET A 1 6.16 3.74 112.95
CA MET A 1 5.51 3.48 111.65
C MET A 1 4.20 4.25 111.59
N LYS A 2 4.09 5.27 110.70
CA LYS A 2 2.83 6.01 110.48
C LYS A 2 1.84 5.07 109.76
N LYS A 3 0.71 4.74 110.41
CA LYS A 3 -0.42 4.07 109.76
C LYS A 3 -0.98 4.99 108.69
N VAL A 4 -0.81 4.62 107.42
CA VAL A 4 -1.50 5.24 106.30
C VAL A 4 -2.96 4.76 106.38
N ASN A 5 -3.86 5.65 106.80
CA ASN A 5 -5.30 5.41 106.70
C ASN A 5 -5.68 5.37 105.22
N LYS A 6 -5.69 4.18 104.62
CA LYS A 6 -6.38 3.96 103.35
C LYS A 6 -7.88 4.06 103.66
N LYS A 7 -8.45 5.26 103.48
CA LYS A 7 -9.91 5.46 103.51
C LYS A 7 -10.50 4.53 102.44
N GLY A 8 -11.16 3.46 102.88
CA GLY A 8 -11.91 2.59 102.01
C GLY A 8 -13.05 3.39 101.38
N PHE A 9 -13.19 3.27 100.07
CA PHE A 9 -14.31 3.86 99.32
C PHE A 9 -15.63 3.42 99.95
N THR A 10 -16.54 4.36 100.21
CA THR A 10 -17.88 4.01 100.67
C THR A 10 -18.72 3.49 99.51
N LEU A 11 -19.68 2.59 99.79
CA LEU A 11 -20.55 1.99 98.77
C LEU A 11 -21.27 3.04 97.90
N ILE A 12 -21.67 4.16 98.52
CA ILE A 12 -22.39 5.22 97.84
C ILE A 12 -21.51 6.01 96.86
N GLU A 13 -20.24 6.27 97.23
CA GLU A 13 -19.27 6.88 96.32
C GLU A 13 -19.02 5.99 95.09
N LEU A 14 -19.00 4.67 95.28
CA LEU A 14 -18.84 3.72 94.17
C LEU A 14 -20.05 3.70 93.23
N ILE A 15 -21.28 3.76 93.76
CA ILE A 15 -22.50 3.81 92.94
C ILE A 15 -22.57 5.12 92.14
N ILE A 16 -22.21 6.25 92.74
CA ILE A 16 -22.18 7.55 92.05
C ILE A 16 -21.13 7.53 90.92
N VAL A 17 -19.91 7.03 91.19
CA VAL A 17 -18.87 6.92 90.16
C VAL A 17 -19.31 5.97 89.04
N ALA A 18 -19.92 4.83 89.36
CA ALA A 18 -20.42 3.88 88.37
C ALA A 18 -21.53 4.48 87.49
N THR A 19 -22.47 5.23 88.07
CA THR A 19 -23.56 5.87 87.32
C THR A 19 -23.07 6.99 86.41
N ILE A 20 -22.10 7.81 86.85
CA ILE A 20 -21.45 8.82 86.01
C ILE A 20 -20.69 8.15 84.85
N MET A 21 -19.95 7.07 85.10
CA MET A 21 -19.26 6.28 84.06
C MET A 21 -20.24 5.76 82.99
N VAL A 22 -21.41 5.24 83.39
CA VAL A 22 -22.43 4.74 82.46
C VAL A 22 -23.05 5.89 81.65
N MET A 23 -23.34 7.04 82.26
CA MET A 23 -23.84 8.21 81.53
C MET A 23 -22.82 8.75 80.52
N VAL A 24 -21.54 8.85 80.92
CA VAL A 24 -20.46 9.30 80.03
C VAL A 24 -20.28 8.33 78.87
N MET A 25 -20.30 7.01 79.12
CA MET A 25 -20.24 6.00 78.07
C MET A 25 -21.45 6.11 77.12
N GLY A 26 -22.66 6.30 77.66
CA GLY A 26 -23.88 6.50 76.86
C GLY A 26 -23.81 7.74 75.96
N ALA A 27 -23.29 8.84 76.49
CA ALA A 27 -23.08 10.07 75.73
C ALA A 27 -22.01 9.89 74.62
N ILE A 28 -20.89 9.23 74.93
CA ILE A 28 -19.83 8.94 73.96
C ILE A 28 -20.35 8.03 72.83
N LEU A 29 -21.11 6.98 73.14
CA LEU A 29 -21.69 6.09 72.13
C LEU A 29 -22.68 6.83 71.21
N ASN A 30 -23.47 7.74 71.77
CA ASN A 30 -24.36 8.60 70.97
C ASN A 30 -23.59 9.58 70.08
N PHE A 31 -22.38 10.00 70.48
CA PHE A 31 -21.51 10.86 69.68
C PHE A 31 -20.70 10.09 68.62
N ILE A 32 -20.24 8.87 68.92
CA ILE A 32 -19.45 8.04 68.00
C ILE A 32 -20.27 7.58 66.79
N ARG A 33 -21.56 7.24 66.98
CA ARG A 33 -22.43 6.75 65.89
C ARG A 33 -22.53 7.72 64.69
N PRO A 34 -22.88 9.02 64.86
CA PRO A 34 -22.92 9.96 63.75
C PRO A 34 -21.53 10.24 63.17
N VAL A 35 -20.49 10.25 63.99
CA VAL A 35 -19.09 10.43 63.55
C VAL A 35 -18.62 9.28 62.66
N ASN A 36 -18.87 8.02 63.05
CA ASN A 36 -18.55 6.86 62.21
C ASN A 36 -19.33 6.87 60.90
N LYS A 37 -20.63 7.21 60.95
CA LYS A 37 -21.43 7.37 59.73
C LYS A 37 -20.91 8.49 58.82
N PHE A 38 -20.32 9.54 59.38
CA PHE A 38 -19.67 10.59 58.61
C PHE A 38 -18.39 10.06 57.95
N TYR A 39 -17.49 9.42 58.71
CA TYR A 39 -16.28 8.81 58.16
C TYR A 39 -16.56 7.78 57.05
N GLU A 40 -17.51 6.86 57.27
CA GLU A 40 -17.92 5.86 56.27
C GLU A 40 -18.59 6.47 55.03
N ARG A 41 -19.12 7.69 55.13
CA ARG A 41 -19.68 8.41 53.98
C ARG A 41 -18.59 9.15 53.22
N THR A 42 -17.67 9.81 53.92
CA THR A 42 -16.54 10.51 53.32
C THR A 42 -15.65 9.52 52.58
N GLN A 43 -15.24 8.43 53.23
CA GLN A 43 -14.42 7.39 52.60
C GLN A 43 -15.11 6.79 51.37
N ALA A 44 -16.40 6.45 51.47
CA ALA A 44 -17.12 5.91 50.32
C ALA A 44 -17.28 6.93 49.18
N MET A 45 -17.31 8.24 49.48
CA MET A 45 -17.37 9.28 48.47
C MET A 45 -16.02 9.42 47.76
N ASP A 46 -14.92 9.42 48.52
CA ASP A 46 -13.56 9.44 47.99
C ASP A 46 -13.30 8.21 47.08
N ASP A 47 -13.63 7.00 47.55
CA ASP A 47 -13.51 5.76 46.78
C ASP A 47 -14.31 5.83 45.46
N THR A 48 -15.56 6.34 45.50
CA THR A 48 -16.37 6.46 44.27
C THR A 48 -15.84 7.51 43.30
N ASN A 49 -15.22 8.58 43.79
CA ASN A 49 -14.59 9.58 42.92
C ASN A 49 -13.39 8.98 42.20
N ASP A 50 -12.55 8.22 42.91
CA ASP A 50 -11.38 7.55 42.33
C ASP A 50 -11.82 6.50 41.29
N ILE A 51 -12.80 5.66 41.63
CA ILE A 51 -13.34 4.65 40.72
C ILE A 51 -13.94 5.31 39.47
N GLY A 52 -14.76 6.35 39.65
CA GLY A 52 -15.39 7.09 38.55
C GLY A 52 -14.36 7.72 37.63
N SER A 53 -13.32 8.36 38.19
CA SER A 53 -12.23 8.94 37.40
C SER A 53 -11.44 7.88 36.64
N ILE A 54 -11.07 6.77 37.29
CA ILE A 54 -10.34 5.67 36.64
C ILE A 54 -11.15 5.12 35.47
N LEU A 55 -12.47 4.93 35.62
CA LEU A 55 -13.33 4.45 34.53
C LEU A 55 -13.34 5.42 33.34
N MET A 56 -13.51 6.72 33.62
CA MET A 56 -13.46 7.74 32.58
C MET A 56 -12.09 7.78 31.88
N ASP A 57 -10.99 7.68 32.62
CA ASP A 57 -9.63 7.67 32.07
C ASP A 57 -9.41 6.45 31.14
N ASN A 58 -9.97 5.28 31.49
CA ASN A 58 -9.86 4.10 30.62
C ASN A 58 -10.70 4.23 29.35
N VAL A 59 -11.87 4.88 29.40
CA VAL A 59 -12.65 5.19 28.19
C VAL A 59 -11.91 6.20 27.33
N ASP A 60 -11.32 7.23 27.95
CA ASP A 60 -10.47 8.20 27.25
C ASP A 60 -9.29 7.51 26.57
N ASP A 61 -8.56 6.64 27.27
CA ASP A 61 -7.40 5.93 26.69
C ASP A 61 -7.76 5.03 25.50
N GLU A 62 -8.98 4.47 25.47
CA GLU A 62 -9.47 3.69 24.33
C GLU A 62 -9.85 4.59 23.14
N LEU A 63 -10.39 5.78 23.39
CA LEU A 63 -10.94 6.66 22.36
C LEU A 63 -10.02 7.81 21.92
N ARG A 64 -9.00 8.15 22.71
CA ARG A 64 -8.12 9.32 22.50
C ARG A 64 -7.47 9.34 21.12
N TYR A 65 -7.13 8.15 20.61
CA TYR A 65 -6.50 7.99 19.28
C TYR A 65 -7.42 7.34 18.25
N ALA A 66 -8.73 7.26 18.52
CA ALA A 66 -9.67 6.71 17.57
C ALA A 66 -9.79 7.62 16.34
N THR A 67 -9.69 7.05 15.14
CA THR A 67 -9.82 7.81 13.87
C THR A 67 -11.24 7.87 13.34
N ASN A 68 -12.10 6.94 13.76
CA ASN A 68 -13.53 6.96 13.48
C ASN A 68 -14.27 6.55 14.74
N VAL A 69 -15.40 7.20 15.01
CA VAL A 69 -16.30 6.84 16.12
C VAL A 69 -17.74 6.88 15.65
N VAL A 70 -18.44 5.77 15.90
CA VAL A 70 -19.88 5.62 15.66
C VAL A 70 -20.53 5.17 16.96
N VAL A 71 -21.52 5.92 17.41
CA VAL A 71 -22.29 5.59 18.60
C VAL A 71 -23.70 5.18 18.20
N LEU A 72 -24.08 3.97 18.58
CA LEU A 72 -25.45 3.45 18.49
C LEU A 72 -26.02 3.40 19.90
N GLN A 73 -26.71 4.46 20.30
CA GLN A 73 -27.31 4.57 21.64
C GLN A 73 -28.61 3.78 21.70
N ASP A 74 -28.74 2.99 22.77
CA ASP A 74 -29.92 2.18 23.07
C ASP A 74 -30.32 1.29 21.88
N TYR A 75 -29.35 0.68 21.20
CA TYR A 75 -29.56 -0.24 20.09
C TYR A 75 -30.05 -1.61 20.61
N LYS A 76 -31.13 -2.11 20.01
CA LYS A 76 -31.68 -3.44 20.27
C LYS A 76 -30.91 -4.53 19.52
N GLY A 77 -30.43 -5.54 20.23
CA GLY A 77 -29.65 -6.66 19.69
C GLY A 77 -28.20 -6.30 19.39
N VAL A 78 -27.52 -7.14 18.60
CA VAL A 78 -26.12 -6.95 18.21
C VAL A 78 -26.04 -6.41 16.77
N PRO A 79 -25.35 -5.29 16.49
CA PRO A 79 -25.21 -4.78 15.14
C PRO A 79 -24.35 -5.73 14.28
N GLN A 80 -24.74 -5.95 13.03
CA GLN A 80 -23.93 -6.73 12.09
C GLN A 80 -22.78 -5.88 11.53
N LEU A 81 -21.59 -6.46 11.52
CA LEU A 81 -20.45 -5.94 10.78
C LEU A 81 -19.93 -6.99 9.80
N ILE A 82 -19.59 -6.56 8.59
CA ILE A 82 -18.97 -7.39 7.54
C ILE A 82 -17.62 -6.77 7.20
N ASP A 83 -16.53 -7.52 7.36
CA ASP A 83 -15.15 -7.02 7.16
C ASP A 83 -14.84 -5.74 7.94
N GLY A 84 -15.46 -5.58 9.12
CA GLY A 84 -15.33 -4.39 9.98
C GLY A 84 -16.20 -3.19 9.59
N PHE A 85 -17.04 -3.28 8.56
CA PHE A 85 -18.01 -2.24 8.20
C PHE A 85 -19.36 -2.50 8.85
N LEU A 86 -19.93 -1.50 9.51
CA LEU A 86 -21.32 -1.54 9.94
C LEU A 86 -22.22 -1.53 8.69
N VAL A 87 -23.12 -2.50 8.56
CA VAL A 87 -23.92 -2.68 7.34
C VAL A 87 -25.40 -2.34 7.51
N ASP A 88 -25.99 -1.87 6.42
CA ASP A 88 -27.42 -1.61 6.30
C ASP A 88 -28.21 -2.89 5.95
N SER A 89 -29.54 -2.80 5.91
CA SER A 89 -30.46 -3.91 5.55
C SER A 89 -30.25 -4.52 4.16
N THR A 90 -29.43 -3.88 3.32
CA THR A 90 -29.02 -4.38 2.00
C THR A 90 -27.58 -4.93 1.98
N SER A 91 -26.98 -5.11 3.17
CA SER A 91 -25.59 -5.54 3.37
C SER A 91 -24.54 -4.58 2.77
N LYS A 92 -24.90 -3.30 2.58
CA LYS A 92 -23.97 -2.26 2.16
C LYS A 92 -23.39 -1.54 3.37
N PRO A 93 -22.17 -1.00 3.30
CA PRO A 93 -21.61 -0.19 4.39
C PRO A 93 -22.51 1.01 4.70
N PHE A 94 -23.07 1.03 5.91
CA PHE A 94 -23.85 2.14 6.45
C PHE A 94 -22.97 3.33 6.83
N VAL A 95 -21.73 3.03 7.24
CA VAL A 95 -20.66 4.01 7.40
C VAL A 95 -19.50 3.64 6.48
N THR A 96 -18.84 4.65 5.94
CA THR A 96 -17.71 4.48 5.00
C THR A 96 -16.41 4.08 5.70
N ALA A 97 -16.38 4.06 7.03
CA ALA A 97 -15.20 3.76 7.83
C ALA A 97 -15.21 2.31 8.33
N LYS A 98 -14.04 1.67 8.27
CA LYS A 98 -13.81 0.36 8.87
C LYS A 98 -13.56 0.49 10.38
N LEU A 99 -14.27 -0.28 11.18
CA LEU A 99 -14.24 -0.28 12.63
C LEU A 99 -13.44 -1.50 13.13
N THR A 100 -12.63 -1.34 14.17
CA THR A 100 -11.70 -2.39 14.66
C THR A 100 -12.00 -2.82 16.09
N ASP A 101 -12.59 -1.94 16.89
CA ASP A 101 -12.84 -2.15 18.30
C ASP A 101 -14.23 -1.59 18.65
N VAL A 102 -14.78 -2.10 19.75
CA VAL A 102 -16.08 -1.63 20.26
C VAL A 102 -16.08 -1.61 21.79
N LEU A 103 -16.63 -0.54 22.35
CA LEU A 103 -17.08 -0.49 23.73
C LEU A 103 -18.60 -0.70 23.75
N ILE A 104 -19.07 -1.59 24.62
CA ILE A 104 -20.48 -1.96 24.73
C ILE A 104 -20.92 -1.62 26.14
N ILE A 105 -21.89 -0.72 26.26
CA ILE A 105 -22.48 -0.33 27.53
C ILE A 105 -23.72 -1.20 27.77
N ASP A 106 -23.67 -2.00 28.84
CA ASP A 106 -24.79 -2.79 29.33
C ASP A 106 -25.17 -2.31 30.74
N ASN A 107 -26.28 -1.60 30.84
CA ASN A 107 -26.85 -1.10 32.11
C ASN A 107 -27.80 -2.10 32.80
N ASN A 108 -28.20 -3.18 32.12
CA ASN A 108 -29.36 -3.97 32.50
C ASN A 108 -28.99 -5.33 33.08
N ALA A 109 -27.94 -5.96 32.54
CA ALA A 109 -27.49 -7.26 33.00
C ALA A 109 -26.71 -7.15 34.32
N ILE A 110 -26.64 -8.27 35.04
CA ILE A 110 -25.72 -8.40 36.17
C ILE A 110 -24.32 -8.27 35.62
N ARG A 111 -23.46 -7.49 36.28
CA ARG A 111 -22.09 -7.25 35.82
C ARG A 111 -21.36 -8.59 35.59
N GLY A 112 -20.71 -8.72 34.43
CA GLY A 112 -19.97 -9.91 34.05
C GLY A 112 -20.81 -11.09 33.56
N SER A 113 -22.15 -11.05 33.69
CA SER A 113 -23.04 -12.17 33.28
C SER A 113 -23.01 -12.49 31.78
N GLN A 114 -22.53 -11.54 30.97
CA GLN A 114 -22.40 -11.67 29.52
C GLN A 114 -21.05 -12.27 29.07
N LEU A 115 -20.17 -12.63 30.00
CA LEU A 115 -18.83 -13.16 29.71
C LEU A 115 -18.83 -14.69 29.71
N ALA A 116 -18.06 -15.29 28.80
CA ALA A 116 -17.98 -16.75 28.61
C ALA A 116 -17.56 -17.56 29.86
N GLY A 117 -16.90 -16.92 30.84
CA GLY A 117 -16.46 -17.53 32.09
C GLY A 117 -17.32 -17.21 33.31
N TYR A 118 -18.53 -16.67 33.12
CA TYR A 118 -19.38 -16.26 34.23
C TYR A 118 -19.86 -17.44 35.09
N ASP A 119 -19.62 -17.34 36.40
CA ASP A 119 -20.11 -18.29 37.39
C ASP A 119 -21.10 -17.60 38.34
N ALA A 120 -22.40 -17.85 38.10
CA ALA A 120 -23.48 -17.30 38.92
C ALA A 120 -23.39 -17.73 40.40
N GLN A 121 -22.68 -18.82 40.71
CA GLN A 121 -22.50 -19.37 42.06
C GLN A 121 -21.11 -19.08 42.64
N GLY A 122 -20.22 -18.45 41.86
CA GLY A 122 -18.87 -18.03 42.25
C GLY A 122 -18.87 -16.79 43.16
N THR A 123 -17.67 -16.27 43.47
CA THR A 123 -17.42 -15.29 44.54
C THR A 123 -18.38 -14.08 44.55
N VAL A 124 -19.04 -13.77 45.66
CA VAL A 124 -20.39 -14.29 45.98
C VAL A 124 -21.41 -13.50 45.13
N ALA A 125 -21.92 -14.13 44.05
CA ALA A 125 -22.78 -13.58 42.99
C ALA A 125 -22.32 -12.19 42.46
N HIS A 126 -21.04 -12.04 42.08
CA HIS A 126 -20.45 -10.82 41.49
C HIS A 126 -20.83 -9.52 42.25
N ARG A 127 -20.80 -9.68 43.59
CA ARG A 127 -20.74 -8.66 44.64
C ARG A 127 -21.98 -7.81 44.92
N LYS A 128 -23.14 -8.47 45.04
CA LYS A 128 -24.45 -7.94 45.49
C LYS A 128 -25.48 -7.70 44.37
N GLY A 129 -25.27 -8.30 43.19
CA GLY A 129 -26.17 -8.17 42.04
C GLY A 129 -26.10 -6.78 41.39
N ALA A 130 -24.92 -6.14 41.45
CA ALA A 130 -24.69 -4.86 40.79
C ALA A 130 -24.84 -4.99 39.28
N LYS A 131 -25.46 -3.98 38.68
CA LYS A 131 -25.68 -3.84 37.24
C LYS A 131 -24.85 -2.69 36.68
N GLY A 132 -24.74 -2.64 35.36
CA GLY A 132 -23.96 -1.61 34.67
C GLY A 132 -22.51 -2.02 34.50
N CYS A 133 -22.08 -2.18 33.25
CA CYS A 133 -20.69 -2.36 32.90
C CYS A 133 -20.40 -1.80 31.51
N ILE A 134 -19.14 -1.47 31.30
CA ILE A 134 -18.59 -1.20 29.98
C ILE A 134 -17.78 -2.43 29.59
N LEU A 135 -18.19 -3.09 28.52
CA LEU A 135 -17.52 -4.22 27.93
C LEU A 135 -16.68 -3.75 26.76
N ARG A 136 -15.59 -4.45 26.47
CA ARG A 136 -14.68 -4.20 25.35
C ARG A 136 -14.54 -5.46 24.53
N ALA A 137 -14.67 -5.33 23.22
CA ALA A 137 -14.45 -6.40 22.25
C ALA A 137 -13.68 -5.89 21.02
N ARG A 138 -13.04 -6.82 20.31
CA ARG A 138 -12.46 -6.59 18.98
C ARG A 138 -13.51 -6.86 17.90
N ILE A 139 -13.34 -6.22 16.75
CA ILE A 139 -14.12 -6.48 15.55
C ILE A 139 -13.23 -7.26 14.59
N ASN A 140 -13.72 -8.40 14.11
CA ASN A 140 -13.07 -9.25 13.11
C ASN A 140 -13.93 -9.34 11.84
N ASP A 141 -13.50 -10.12 10.86
CA ASP A 141 -14.18 -10.26 9.57
C ASP A 141 -15.62 -10.80 9.71
N ALA A 142 -15.90 -11.56 10.78
CA ALA A 142 -17.21 -12.13 11.10
C ALA A 142 -18.08 -11.23 12.01
N GLY A 143 -17.58 -10.07 12.42
CA GLY A 143 -18.29 -9.10 13.25
C GLY A 143 -17.64 -8.85 14.62
N ILE A 144 -18.45 -8.54 15.63
CA ILE A 144 -17.97 -8.33 17.00
C ILE A 144 -17.56 -9.68 17.60
N ASP A 145 -16.33 -9.78 18.10
CA ASP A 145 -15.81 -10.98 18.79
C ASP A 145 -16.36 -11.03 20.22
N ILE A 146 -17.61 -11.48 20.36
CA ILE A 146 -18.31 -11.62 21.64
C ILE A 146 -17.64 -12.68 22.51
N ASP A 147 -17.05 -13.72 21.91
CA ASP A 147 -16.41 -14.83 22.63
C ASP A 147 -15.15 -14.37 23.39
N LYS A 148 -14.45 -13.33 22.91
CA LYS A 148 -13.27 -12.73 23.57
C LYS A 148 -13.54 -11.36 24.20
N MET A 149 -14.79 -11.02 24.42
CA MET A 149 -15.17 -9.79 25.12
C MET A 149 -14.73 -9.83 26.58
N GLY A 150 -14.39 -8.66 27.15
CA GLY A 150 -14.06 -8.50 28.56
C GLY A 150 -14.61 -7.21 29.15
N ILE A 151 -14.63 -7.07 30.48
CA ILE A 151 -14.98 -5.80 31.14
C ILE A 151 -13.81 -4.83 30.98
N LEU A 152 -14.11 -3.57 30.66
CA LEU A 152 -13.11 -2.50 30.58
C LEU A 152 -12.34 -2.42 31.91
N ARG A 153 -11.01 -2.54 31.82
CA ARG A 153 -10.05 -2.67 32.93
C ARG A 153 -10.18 -3.96 33.73
N SER A 154 -11.15 -4.07 34.63
CA SER A 154 -11.40 -5.28 35.43
C SER A 154 -12.76 -5.18 36.15
N GLU A 155 -13.37 -6.32 36.41
CA GLU A 155 -14.56 -6.39 37.27
C GLU A 155 -14.27 -5.92 38.70
N ASP A 156 -13.06 -6.21 39.18
CA ASP A 156 -12.60 -5.96 40.55
C ASP A 156 -12.60 -4.48 40.96
N LEU A 157 -12.56 -3.57 39.98
CA LEU A 157 -12.51 -2.14 40.21
C LEU A 157 -13.80 -1.56 40.81
N TYR A 158 -14.99 -2.04 40.41
CA TYR A 158 -16.27 -1.40 40.78
C TYR A 158 -17.47 -2.33 41.01
N ASN A 159 -17.27 -3.65 40.94
CA ASN A 159 -18.21 -4.73 41.34
C ASN A 159 -19.25 -4.43 42.44
N ASP A 160 -18.88 -3.79 43.54
CA ASP A 160 -19.77 -3.57 44.69
C ASP A 160 -20.75 -2.40 44.48
N TYR A 161 -20.53 -1.59 43.45
CA TYR A 161 -21.33 -0.40 43.13
C TYR A 161 -22.24 -0.65 41.94
N GLY A 162 -23.48 -0.16 42.03
CA GLY A 162 -24.38 -0.09 40.89
C GLY A 162 -23.91 1.01 39.96
N CYS A 163 -23.81 0.72 38.67
CA CYS A 163 -23.37 1.71 37.69
C CYS A 163 -24.48 1.97 36.69
N LYS A 164 -24.58 3.22 36.26
CA LYS A 164 -25.35 3.59 35.09
C LYS A 164 -24.49 4.49 34.22
N PHE A 165 -24.39 4.11 32.96
CA PHE A 165 -23.61 4.82 31.95
C PHE A 165 -24.56 5.34 30.88
N ASP A 166 -24.42 6.60 30.46
CA ASP A 166 -25.10 7.11 29.27
C ASP A 166 -24.08 7.77 28.35
N ALA A 167 -24.06 7.38 27.09
CA ALA A 167 -23.17 7.97 26.10
C ALA A 167 -23.99 8.85 25.16
N SER A 168 -23.56 10.09 24.99
CA SER A 168 -24.17 11.07 24.10
C SER A 168 -23.11 11.79 23.27
N MET A 169 -23.53 12.53 22.25
CA MET A 169 -22.60 13.34 21.46
C MET A 169 -23.02 14.80 21.50
N LYS A 170 -22.08 15.65 21.88
CA LYS A 170 -22.29 17.10 22.00
C LYS A 170 -21.54 17.82 20.89
N THR A 171 -22.15 18.87 20.36
CA THR A 171 -21.46 19.78 19.44
C THR A 171 -20.81 20.88 20.28
N LEU A 172 -19.51 21.11 20.07
CA LEU A 172 -18.75 22.14 20.77
C LEU A 172 -19.22 23.54 20.35
N ASP A 173 -18.87 24.57 21.13
CA ASP A 173 -19.28 25.95 20.90
C ASP A 173 -18.87 26.51 19.52
N ASN A 174 -17.87 25.89 18.87
CA ASN A 174 -17.47 26.22 17.51
C ASN A 174 -18.51 25.81 16.44
N GLY A 175 -19.57 25.10 16.84
CA GLY A 175 -20.68 24.66 15.99
C GLY A 175 -20.34 23.57 14.98
N LYS A 176 -19.10 23.06 14.98
CA LYS A 176 -18.59 22.15 13.93
C LYS A 176 -17.94 20.90 14.48
N SER A 177 -17.20 21.01 15.58
CA SER A 177 -16.56 19.87 16.24
C SER A 177 -17.53 19.16 17.17
N LYS A 178 -17.42 17.84 17.25
CA LYS A 178 -18.19 17.02 18.17
C LYS A 178 -17.29 16.33 19.18
N CYS A 179 -17.78 16.15 20.40
CA CYS A 179 -17.15 15.34 21.44
C CYS A 179 -18.12 14.25 21.87
N LEU A 180 -17.56 13.10 22.27
CA LEU A 180 -18.34 12.06 22.94
C LEU A 180 -18.43 12.42 24.41
N THR A 181 -19.65 12.51 24.94
CA THR A 181 -19.89 12.72 26.37
C THR A 181 -20.30 11.40 26.98
N LEU A 182 -19.65 10.99 28.08
CA LEU A 182 -20.10 9.87 28.91
C LEU A 182 -20.53 10.39 30.26
N ASP A 183 -21.74 10.04 30.66
CA ASP A 183 -22.30 10.26 31.99
C ASP A 183 -22.16 8.98 32.81
N ILE A 184 -21.58 9.09 34.00
CA ILE A 184 -21.44 7.98 34.94
C ILE A 184 -22.14 8.31 36.25
N GLU A 185 -23.07 7.44 36.64
CA GLU A 185 -23.66 7.42 37.98
C GLU A 185 -23.20 6.17 38.73
N LEU A 186 -22.54 6.35 39.89
CA LEU A 186 -22.23 5.26 40.81
C LEU A 186 -23.15 5.30 42.03
N MET A 187 -23.76 4.16 42.31
CA MET A 187 -24.74 3.96 43.36
C MET A 187 -24.20 3.01 44.42
N ARG A 188 -24.27 3.42 45.68
CA ARG A 188 -23.83 2.59 46.81
C ARG A 188 -24.88 1.52 47.13
N PRO A 189 -24.48 0.27 47.40
CA PRO A 189 -25.41 -0.76 47.82
C PRO A 189 -26.01 -0.45 49.20
N SER A 190 -27.33 -0.55 49.32
CA SER A 190 -28.07 -0.59 50.59
C SER A 190 -28.61 -2.00 50.78
N ARG A 191 -28.45 -2.57 51.98
CA ARG A 191 -29.00 -3.90 52.28
C ARG A 191 -30.46 -3.78 52.67
N GLU A 192 -31.33 -4.42 51.91
CA GLU A 192 -32.78 -4.50 52.15
C GLU A 192 -33.16 -5.99 52.29
N GLY A 193 -33.30 -6.45 53.54
CA GLY A 193 -33.55 -7.86 53.83
C GLY A 193 -32.40 -8.78 53.40
N LEU A 194 -32.68 -9.70 52.46
CA LEU A 194 -31.74 -10.66 51.89
C LEU A 194 -31.07 -10.18 50.59
N SER A 195 -31.50 -9.03 50.05
CA SER A 195 -30.99 -8.46 48.80
C SER A 195 -30.32 -7.11 49.02
N TYR A 196 -29.61 -6.64 48.01
CA TYR A 196 -29.08 -5.29 47.98
C TYR A 196 -29.82 -4.47 46.93
N GLU A 197 -30.02 -3.20 47.23
CA GLU A 197 -30.60 -2.22 46.32
C GLU A 197 -29.62 -1.07 46.07
N PHE A 198 -29.68 -0.51 44.86
CA PHE A 198 -28.79 0.56 44.39
C PHE A 198 -29.60 1.83 44.12
N LYS A 199 -30.13 2.46 45.18
CA LYS A 199 -31.02 3.65 45.07
C LYS A 199 -30.32 4.99 45.25
N LYS A 200 -29.16 5.02 45.91
CA LYS A 200 -28.48 6.26 46.29
C LYS A 200 -27.27 6.50 45.40
N VAL A 201 -27.36 7.51 44.53
CA VAL A 201 -26.25 8.04 43.75
C VAL A 201 -25.25 8.72 44.70
N VAL A 202 -23.98 8.34 44.60
CA VAL A 202 -22.87 8.90 45.40
C VAL A 202 -21.88 9.63 44.50
N TYR A 203 -21.77 9.21 43.25
CA TYR A 203 -20.99 9.87 42.20
C TYR A 203 -21.87 10.10 40.99
N ASN A 204 -21.86 11.31 40.45
CA ASN A 204 -22.50 11.67 39.19
C ASN A 204 -21.58 12.69 38.51
N GLN A 205 -20.88 12.24 37.47
CA GLN A 205 -20.05 13.11 36.66
C GLN A 205 -20.25 12.80 35.19
N SER A 206 -20.16 13.87 34.40
CA SER A 206 -20.14 13.86 32.95
C SER A 206 -18.75 14.25 32.50
N ARG A 207 -18.19 13.53 31.51
CA ARG A 207 -16.92 13.90 30.89
C ARG A 207 -17.06 13.93 29.38
N ASP A 208 -16.58 15.01 28.80
CA ASP A 208 -16.43 15.18 27.37
C ASP A 208 -15.06 14.62 26.95
N PHE A 209 -15.07 13.63 26.05
CA PHE A 209 -13.88 13.08 25.43
C PHE A 209 -13.65 13.75 24.09
N GLU A 210 -12.49 14.39 23.96
CA GLU A 210 -12.06 15.00 22.71
C GLU A 210 -11.64 13.91 21.71
N LEU A 211 -12.21 13.99 20.52
CA LEU A 211 -11.98 13.03 19.45
C LEU A 211 -10.84 13.55 18.55
N VAL A 212 -9.64 13.63 19.12
CA VAL A 212 -8.49 14.40 18.61
C VAL A 212 -8.01 13.93 17.23
N ASN A 213 -8.25 12.66 16.87
CA ASN A 213 -7.75 12.02 15.66
C ASN A 213 -8.81 11.73 14.58
N ILE A 214 -10.07 12.15 14.75
CA ILE A 214 -11.12 11.77 13.79
C ILE A 214 -11.08 12.58 12.51
N ASN A 215 -11.35 11.88 11.39
CA ASN A 215 -11.81 12.38 10.09
C ASN A 215 -12.28 13.83 10.16
N LEU A 216 -11.35 14.69 9.78
CA LEU A 216 -11.61 16.09 9.55
C LEU A 216 -12.70 16.17 8.47
N ASP A 217 -13.76 16.93 8.74
CA ASP A 217 -14.83 17.20 7.77
C ASP A 217 -14.24 17.47 6.37
N GLU A 218 -14.72 16.72 5.36
CA GLU A 218 -14.19 16.70 3.98
C GLU A 218 -14.08 18.10 3.37
N ALA A 219 -14.95 19.02 3.78
CA ALA A 219 -14.98 20.40 3.30
C ALA A 219 -14.02 21.35 4.05
N SER A 220 -13.54 21.00 5.25
CA SER A 220 -12.85 21.96 6.13
C SER A 220 -11.53 21.49 6.72
N GLN A 221 -11.21 20.18 6.66
CA GLN A 221 -9.95 19.60 7.16
C GLN A 221 -9.56 20.05 8.59
N LYS A 222 -10.53 20.48 9.43
CA LYS A 222 -10.26 21.09 10.75
C LYS A 222 -11.26 20.74 11.86
N ASN A 223 -12.31 19.97 11.60
CA ASN A 223 -13.37 19.71 12.58
C ASN A 223 -13.50 18.21 12.90
N MET A 224 -13.59 17.88 14.20
CA MET A 224 -13.79 16.52 14.71
C MET A 224 -15.23 16.03 14.42
N LYS A 225 -15.41 14.87 13.77
CA LYS A 225 -16.73 14.35 13.35
C LYS A 225 -17.01 12.92 13.83
N GLY A 226 -17.86 12.76 14.85
CA GLY A 226 -18.46 11.46 15.19
C GLY A 226 -19.83 11.26 14.53
N TYR A 227 -20.26 10.01 14.38
CA TYR A 227 -21.63 9.65 14.05
C TYR A 227 -22.36 9.18 15.31
N PHE A 228 -23.54 9.73 15.58
CA PHE A 228 -24.34 9.41 16.74
C PHE A 228 -25.75 9.18 16.27
N TYR A 229 -26.24 8.00 16.61
CA TYR A 229 -27.59 7.57 16.32
C TYR A 229 -28.21 7.05 17.63
N SER A 230 -29.49 7.33 17.83
CA SER A 230 -30.20 6.90 19.05
C SER A 230 -31.58 6.37 18.70
N SER A 231 -32.05 5.36 19.42
CA SER A 231 -33.41 4.84 19.28
C SER A 231 -34.45 5.59 20.13
N ARG A 232 -34.03 6.60 20.89
CA ARG A 232 -34.92 7.41 21.74
C ARG A 232 -35.87 8.28 20.92
N ASP A 233 -37.10 8.44 21.40
CA ASP A 233 -38.10 9.34 20.81
C ASP A 233 -37.57 10.78 20.75
N ASN A 234 -37.65 11.42 19.58
CA ASN A 234 -37.13 12.76 19.27
C ASN A 234 -35.59 12.89 19.17
N ALA A 235 -34.86 11.79 18.98
CA ALA A 235 -33.44 11.87 18.65
C ALA A 235 -33.20 12.69 17.36
N LEU A 236 -32.16 13.52 17.35
CA LEU A 236 -31.73 14.30 16.16
C LEU A 236 -31.43 13.39 14.95
N ASN A 237 -30.87 12.21 15.22
CA ASN A 237 -30.62 11.15 14.23
C ASN A 237 -31.22 9.84 14.77
N PRO A 238 -32.51 9.55 14.52
CA PRO A 238 -33.13 8.34 15.02
C PRO A 238 -32.53 7.11 14.32
N ILE A 239 -32.26 6.05 15.08
CA ILE A 239 -31.97 4.72 14.53
C ILE A 239 -33.29 4.12 14.07
N ASP A 240 -33.41 3.88 12.77
CA ASP A 240 -34.41 2.94 12.26
C ASP A 240 -33.79 1.54 12.23
N TYR A 241 -34.29 0.65 13.09
CA TYR A 241 -33.84 -0.73 13.17
C TYR A 241 -34.06 -1.51 11.86
N ASN A 242 -34.93 -1.05 10.97
CA ASN A 242 -35.10 -1.66 9.65
C ASN A 242 -33.96 -1.28 8.69
N ASN A 243 -33.16 -0.26 9.01
CA ASN A 243 -32.07 0.19 8.16
C ASN A 243 -30.73 -0.46 8.52
N LEU A 244 -30.58 -1.06 9.71
CA LEU A 244 -29.35 -1.74 10.15
C LEU A 244 -29.62 -3.22 10.39
N VAL A 245 -28.77 -4.10 9.86
CA VAL A 245 -28.94 -5.54 10.08
C VAL A 245 -28.44 -5.93 11.46
N GLN A 246 -29.21 -6.77 12.14
CA GLN A 246 -28.78 -7.43 13.37
C GLN A 246 -27.93 -8.66 13.03
N SER A 247 -26.82 -8.83 13.73
CA SER A 247 -25.99 -10.03 13.62
C SER A 247 -26.78 -11.25 14.09
N SER A 248 -26.77 -12.32 13.30
CA SER A 248 -27.25 -13.64 13.73
C SER A 248 -26.21 -14.40 14.56
N ASN A 249 -24.97 -13.89 14.65
CA ASN A 249 -23.90 -14.48 15.41
C ASN A 249 -23.79 -13.78 16.77
N VAL A 250 -24.39 -14.41 17.79
CA VAL A 250 -24.39 -13.96 19.19
C VAL A 250 -23.35 -14.69 20.05
N GLY A 251 -22.33 -15.29 19.42
CA GLY A 251 -21.27 -16.05 20.09
C GLY A 251 -21.49 -17.57 20.08
N SER A 252 -20.41 -18.31 20.28
CA SER A 252 -20.36 -19.78 20.12
C SER A 252 -20.80 -20.54 21.37
N LEU A 253 -20.95 -19.86 22.52
CA LEU A 253 -20.99 -20.44 23.86
C LEU A 253 -22.32 -20.19 24.58
N GLY A 254 -23.47 -20.49 23.95
CA GLY A 254 -24.77 -20.75 24.60
C GLY A 254 -25.30 -19.77 25.69
N SER A 255 -26.47 -19.17 25.45
CA SER A 255 -27.40 -18.51 26.40
C SER A 255 -26.91 -17.36 27.32
N ASN A 256 -25.60 -17.09 27.45
CA ASN A 256 -25.06 -16.03 28.34
C ASN A 256 -24.34 -14.92 27.56
N HIS A 257 -24.87 -14.54 26.40
CA HIS A 257 -24.29 -13.52 25.53
C HIS A 257 -25.29 -12.39 25.27
N LEU A 258 -24.81 -11.30 24.66
CA LEU A 258 -25.63 -10.18 24.22
C LEU A 258 -26.89 -10.71 23.51
N ASP A 259 -28.05 -10.44 24.10
CA ASP A 259 -29.35 -10.96 23.66
C ASP A 259 -29.86 -10.14 22.46
N GLU A 260 -30.44 -10.81 21.46
CA GLU A 260 -31.16 -10.20 20.33
C GLU A 260 -32.30 -9.26 20.78
N THR A 261 -32.86 -9.50 21.98
CA THR A 261 -33.90 -8.65 22.57
C THR A 261 -33.38 -7.58 23.53
N GLY A 262 -32.10 -7.68 23.93
CA GLY A 262 -31.45 -6.74 24.83
C GLY A 262 -31.24 -5.37 24.18
N THR A 263 -31.08 -4.34 25.00
CA THR A 263 -30.79 -2.98 24.57
C THR A 263 -29.45 -2.53 25.14
N TYR A 264 -28.55 -2.11 24.27
CA TYR A 264 -27.16 -1.78 24.57
C TYR A 264 -26.76 -0.48 23.88
N THR A 265 -25.77 0.22 24.44
CA THR A 265 -25.13 1.33 23.71
C THR A 265 -23.78 0.89 23.17
N TYR A 266 -23.59 0.95 21.85
CA TYR A 266 -22.35 0.58 21.18
C TYR A 266 -21.57 1.84 20.83
N ILE A 267 -20.30 1.91 21.25
CA ILE A 267 -19.33 2.90 20.80
C ILE A 267 -18.33 2.14 19.95
N LEU A 268 -18.55 2.16 18.64
CA LEU A 268 -17.70 1.50 17.65
C LEU A 268 -16.59 2.48 17.24
N TYR A 269 -15.36 1.99 17.15
CA TYR A 269 -14.23 2.85 16.82
C TYR A 269 -13.11 2.14 16.06
N THR A 270 -12.32 2.94 15.36
CA THR A 270 -11.09 2.49 14.68
C THR A 270 -9.89 2.87 15.54
N ARG A 271 -9.18 1.87 16.07
CA ARG A 271 -8.00 2.06 16.90
C ARG A 271 -6.74 1.97 16.04
N GLU A 272 -6.03 3.09 15.85
CA GLU A 272 -4.75 3.08 15.14
C GLU A 272 -3.53 3.02 16.08
N LYS A 273 -2.57 2.17 15.71
CA LYS A 273 -1.12 2.42 15.79
C LYS A 273 -0.44 1.68 14.62
N PRO A 274 0.61 2.24 14.00
CA PRO A 274 0.83 2.13 12.56
C PRO A 274 1.39 0.75 12.19
N SER A 275 0.60 -0.01 11.46
CA SER A 275 1.10 -0.67 10.26
C SER A 275 0.42 0.05 9.11
N SER A 276 1.17 0.45 8.09
CA SER A 276 0.61 0.95 6.85
C SER A 276 -0.32 -0.13 6.27
N GLU A 277 -1.61 -0.07 6.63
CA GLU A 277 -2.60 -1.02 6.13
C GLU A 277 -2.60 -0.90 4.62
N LYS A 278 -2.46 -2.03 3.94
CA LYS A 278 -2.46 -2.06 2.48
C LYS A 278 -3.90 -1.89 2.01
N VAL A 279 -4.20 -0.75 1.39
CA VAL A 279 -5.49 -0.40 0.81
C VAL A 279 -5.47 -0.70 -0.68
N GLN A 280 -6.52 -1.37 -1.17
CA GLN A 280 -6.68 -1.64 -2.59
C GLN A 280 -7.41 -0.50 -3.28
N ILE A 281 -6.88 -0.06 -4.42
CA ILE A 281 -7.57 0.83 -5.35
C ILE A 281 -7.81 0.07 -6.65
N LEU A 282 -9.02 0.22 -7.19
CA LEU A 282 -9.50 -0.53 -8.35
C LEU A 282 -9.75 0.44 -9.50
N LEU A 283 -9.26 0.11 -10.70
CA LEU A 283 -9.62 0.81 -11.93
C LEU A 283 -10.64 -0.01 -12.71
N LYS A 284 -11.74 0.61 -13.12
CA LYS A 284 -12.81 -0.02 -13.89
C LYS A 284 -13.17 0.78 -15.14
N ASN A 285 -13.78 0.12 -16.11
CA ASN A 285 -14.42 0.80 -17.23
C ASN A 285 -15.76 1.42 -16.77
N SER A 286 -16.02 2.68 -17.10
CA SER A 286 -17.25 3.38 -16.68
C SER A 286 -18.53 2.77 -17.28
N GLU A 287 -18.48 2.29 -18.52
CA GLU A 287 -19.64 1.75 -19.25
C GLU A 287 -19.88 0.27 -18.91
N THR A 288 -18.88 -0.57 -19.08
CA THR A 288 -19.02 -2.04 -18.91
C THR A 288 -18.89 -2.49 -17.45
N LYS A 289 -18.42 -1.61 -16.57
CA LYS A 289 -18.07 -1.90 -15.17
C LYS A 289 -17.02 -3.00 -14.99
N ALA A 290 -16.36 -3.41 -16.07
CA ALA A 290 -15.28 -4.41 -16.04
C ALA A 290 -14.07 -3.86 -15.27
N LEU A 291 -13.40 -4.75 -14.53
CA LEU A 291 -12.15 -4.44 -13.85
C LEU A 291 -11.01 -4.34 -14.89
N LEU A 292 -10.29 -3.22 -14.87
CA LEU A 292 -9.16 -2.94 -15.76
C LEU A 292 -7.83 -3.14 -15.05
N ASP A 293 -7.71 -2.72 -13.80
CA ASP A 293 -6.50 -2.89 -13.00
C ASP A 293 -6.80 -2.86 -11.48
N THR A 294 -5.87 -3.38 -10.68
CA THR A 294 -5.90 -3.34 -9.21
C THR A 294 -4.52 -2.99 -8.67
N GLN A 295 -4.44 -1.93 -7.87
CA GLN A 295 -3.22 -1.52 -7.19
C GLN A 295 -3.41 -1.59 -5.68
N THR A 296 -2.31 -1.79 -4.96
CA THR A 296 -2.31 -1.82 -3.49
C THR A 296 -1.34 -0.76 -2.98
N ILE A 297 -1.86 0.19 -2.21
CA ILE A 297 -1.10 1.30 -1.64
C ILE A 297 -1.16 1.26 -0.12
N SER A 298 -0.22 1.90 0.55
CA SER A 298 -0.28 2.09 2.00
C SER A 298 -1.38 3.09 2.35
N SER A 299 -2.24 2.76 3.31
CA SER A 299 -3.28 3.63 3.86
C SER A 299 -2.67 4.97 4.29
N GLY A 300 -3.32 6.07 3.91
CA GLY A 300 -2.84 7.43 4.08
C GLY A 300 -1.88 7.92 2.97
N SER A 301 -1.49 7.06 2.03
CA SER A 301 -0.68 7.48 0.87
C SER A 301 -1.56 8.04 -0.24
N SER A 302 -0.98 8.94 -1.04
CA SER A 302 -1.59 9.42 -2.27
C SER A 302 -1.24 8.50 -3.45
N ILE A 303 -1.90 8.69 -4.59
CA ILE A 303 -1.58 8.00 -5.85
C ILE A 303 -0.22 8.50 -6.35
N SER A 304 0.70 7.56 -6.57
CA SER A 304 2.01 7.86 -7.15
C SER A 304 1.92 8.17 -8.65
N ASP A 305 2.90 8.91 -9.17
CA ASP A 305 2.96 9.24 -10.60
C ASP A 305 3.02 8.00 -11.49
N SER A 306 3.64 6.91 -11.01
CA SER A 306 3.69 5.63 -11.73
C SER A 306 2.29 5.03 -11.94
N ILE A 307 1.48 4.98 -10.86
CA ILE A 307 0.10 4.47 -10.94
C ILE A 307 -0.75 5.39 -11.82
N TYR A 308 -0.63 6.70 -11.62
CA TYR A 308 -1.37 7.69 -12.42
C TYR A 308 -1.08 7.54 -13.92
N ASN A 309 0.19 7.54 -14.33
CA ASN A 309 0.56 7.44 -15.73
C ASN A 309 0.11 6.09 -16.33
N SER A 310 0.33 4.99 -15.61
CA SER A 310 -0.11 3.66 -16.04
C SER A 310 -1.62 3.60 -16.30
N TRP A 311 -2.42 4.14 -15.38
CA TRP A 311 -3.87 4.15 -15.52
C TRP A 311 -4.35 5.08 -16.63
N MET A 312 -3.71 6.24 -16.84
CA MET A 312 -3.99 7.12 -17.96
C MET A 312 -3.71 6.44 -19.30
N ASP A 313 -2.65 5.64 -19.41
CA ASP A 313 -2.34 4.88 -20.61
C ASP A 313 -3.34 3.74 -20.86
N ILE A 314 -3.77 3.04 -19.80
CA ILE A 314 -4.86 2.04 -19.89
C ILE A 314 -6.15 2.69 -20.40
N GLY A 315 -6.48 3.89 -19.90
CA GLY A 315 -7.61 4.68 -20.35
C GLY A 315 -7.53 5.00 -21.85
N LYS A 316 -6.38 5.51 -22.29
CA LYS A 316 -6.12 5.88 -23.70
C LYS A 316 -6.12 4.69 -24.65
N LYS A 317 -5.57 3.54 -24.27
CA LYS A 317 -5.55 2.31 -25.10
C LYS A 317 -6.96 1.78 -25.42
N ASN A 318 -7.94 2.10 -24.59
CA ASN A 318 -9.33 1.68 -24.79
C ASN A 318 -10.16 2.67 -25.62
N GLN A 319 -9.56 3.78 -26.08
CA GLN A 319 -10.19 4.61 -27.10
C GLN A 319 -10.30 3.84 -28.41
N LYS A 320 -11.45 3.90 -29.07
CA LYS A 320 -11.68 3.16 -30.31
C LYS A 320 -12.67 3.85 -31.22
N MET A 321 -12.48 3.64 -32.52
CA MET A 321 -13.43 3.97 -33.56
C MET A 321 -14.40 2.80 -33.75
N ASP A 322 -15.70 3.07 -33.71
CA ASP A 322 -16.72 2.16 -34.22
C ASP A 322 -17.10 2.58 -35.64
N TYR A 323 -16.58 1.85 -36.62
CA TYR A 323 -16.83 2.10 -38.04
C TYR A 323 -18.27 1.78 -38.47
N ALA A 324 -19.01 0.96 -37.71
CA ALA A 324 -20.40 0.63 -38.05
C ALA A 324 -21.35 1.78 -37.71
N THR A 325 -21.08 2.51 -36.63
CA THR A 325 -21.90 3.63 -36.15
C THR A 325 -21.26 5.00 -36.40
N ASN A 326 -20.06 5.06 -36.98
CA ASN A 326 -19.27 6.27 -37.21
C ASN A 326 -19.05 7.10 -35.95
N THR A 327 -18.86 6.42 -34.82
CA THR A 327 -18.66 7.03 -33.51
C THR A 327 -17.26 6.76 -33.00
N PHE A 328 -16.60 7.81 -32.52
CA PHE A 328 -15.34 7.70 -31.81
C PHE A 328 -15.59 7.71 -30.30
N LEU A 329 -15.04 6.71 -29.60
CA LEU A 329 -15.08 6.65 -28.15
C LEU A 329 -13.84 7.33 -27.58
N HIS A 330 -13.99 8.59 -27.19
CA HIS A 330 -12.89 9.41 -26.67
C HIS A 330 -12.76 9.23 -25.16
N PHE A 331 -11.52 9.10 -24.66
CA PHE A 331 -11.24 9.01 -23.24
C PHE A 331 -11.16 10.40 -22.64
N ASN A 332 -12.04 10.70 -21.68
CA ASN A 332 -12.11 12.03 -21.05
C ASN A 332 -11.21 12.14 -19.82
N GLY A 333 -10.80 11.01 -19.24
CA GLY A 333 -10.06 10.96 -17.98
C GLY A 333 -10.60 9.92 -17.01
N ILE A 334 -10.05 9.94 -15.80
CA ILE A 334 -10.38 8.99 -14.74
C ILE A 334 -10.97 9.76 -13.56
N SER A 335 -12.11 9.31 -13.05
CA SER A 335 -12.70 9.84 -11.84
C SER A 335 -12.97 8.74 -10.82
N SER A 336 -12.99 9.09 -9.53
CA SER A 336 -13.46 8.18 -8.50
C SER A 336 -14.97 7.93 -8.62
N GLU A 337 -15.48 7.01 -7.80
CA GLU A 337 -16.92 6.77 -7.63
C GLU A 337 -17.70 8.00 -7.17
N ASN A 338 -17.02 8.99 -6.58
CA ASN A 338 -17.60 10.27 -6.16
C ASN A 338 -17.45 11.37 -7.23
N ASN A 339 -17.08 11.03 -8.47
CA ASN A 339 -16.80 11.96 -9.57
C ASN A 339 -15.62 12.92 -9.36
N GLU A 340 -14.74 12.67 -8.39
CA GLU A 340 -13.51 13.46 -8.23
C GLU A 340 -12.46 13.00 -9.25
N PRO A 341 -11.76 13.92 -9.95
CA PRO A 341 -10.72 13.56 -10.89
C PRO A 341 -9.55 12.89 -10.18
N ILE A 342 -8.91 11.91 -10.82
CA ILE A 342 -7.79 11.17 -10.25
C ILE A 342 -6.62 12.10 -9.81
N ASP A 343 -6.45 13.26 -10.45
CA ASP A 343 -5.44 14.26 -10.09
C ASP A 343 -5.56 14.75 -8.64
N TYR A 344 -6.77 14.84 -8.10
CA TYR A 344 -6.99 15.20 -6.69
C TYR A 344 -6.28 14.23 -5.74
N TYR A 345 -6.33 12.94 -6.07
CA TYR A 345 -5.76 11.86 -5.27
C TYR A 345 -4.24 11.70 -5.41
N ARG A 346 -3.59 12.50 -6.26
CA ARG A 346 -2.11 12.61 -6.26
C ARG A 346 -1.59 13.34 -5.03
N SER A 347 -2.42 14.18 -4.42
CA SER A 347 -2.12 14.90 -3.17
C SER A 347 -3.02 14.50 -1.99
N ALA A 348 -4.21 13.93 -2.25
CA ALA A 348 -5.12 13.53 -1.18
C ALA A 348 -4.73 12.14 -0.61
N PRO A 349 -4.69 11.98 0.73
CA PRO A 349 -4.40 10.70 1.35
C PRO A 349 -5.58 9.73 1.16
N ILE A 350 -5.28 8.49 0.79
CA ILE A 350 -6.28 7.43 0.61
C ILE A 350 -6.22 6.47 1.79
N SER A 351 -7.26 6.45 2.62
CA SER A 351 -7.33 5.60 3.81
C SER A 351 -8.21 4.35 3.64
N ASN A 352 -9.04 4.31 2.60
CA ASN A 352 -10.02 3.25 2.37
C ASN A 352 -10.02 2.78 0.92
N LYS A 353 -10.58 1.59 0.67
CA LYS A 353 -10.75 1.04 -0.68
C LYS A 353 -11.50 2.04 -1.55
N LEU A 354 -10.96 2.31 -2.73
CA LEU A 354 -11.52 3.29 -3.66
C LEU A 354 -11.63 2.69 -5.06
N VAL A 355 -12.72 3.02 -5.74
CA VAL A 355 -12.95 2.61 -7.13
C VAL A 355 -12.87 3.82 -8.05
N PHE A 356 -12.05 3.69 -9.08
CA PHE A 356 -11.88 4.66 -10.15
C PHE A 356 -12.48 4.13 -11.44
N TYR A 357 -13.00 5.04 -12.26
CA TYR A 357 -13.64 4.75 -13.53
C TYR A 357 -12.96 5.52 -14.65
N CYS A 358 -12.54 4.81 -15.70
CA CYS A 358 -12.18 5.42 -16.97
C CYS A 358 -13.45 5.90 -17.66
N ASN A 359 -13.57 7.22 -17.85
CA ASN A 359 -14.73 7.85 -18.47
C ASN A 359 -14.51 8.06 -19.97
N TYR A 360 -15.54 7.76 -20.75
CA TYR A 360 -15.52 7.90 -22.20
C TYR A 360 -16.71 8.73 -22.70
N THR A 361 -16.51 9.52 -23.75
CA THR A 361 -17.59 10.16 -24.50
C THR A 361 -17.65 9.56 -25.89
N SER A 362 -18.84 9.21 -26.36
CA SER A 362 -19.05 8.86 -27.77
C SER A 362 -19.35 10.12 -28.58
N GLU A 363 -18.51 10.42 -29.57
CA GLU A 363 -18.72 11.50 -30.53
C GLU A 363 -19.09 10.91 -31.90
N VAL A 364 -20.17 11.39 -32.51
CA VAL A 364 -20.55 11.03 -33.87
C VAL A 364 -19.74 11.91 -34.82
N LEU A 365 -18.83 11.33 -35.58
CA LEU A 365 -18.07 12.09 -36.57
C LEU A 365 -18.91 12.31 -37.83
N ASN A 366 -18.75 13.49 -38.45
CA ASN A 366 -19.30 13.76 -39.78
C ASN A 366 -18.72 12.78 -40.79
N LYS A 367 -19.43 12.44 -41.88
CA LYS A 367 -18.89 11.56 -42.92
C LYS A 367 -17.70 12.24 -43.63
N PRO A 368 -16.61 11.52 -43.94
CA PRO A 368 -15.48 12.08 -44.67
C PRO A 368 -15.88 12.54 -46.07
N THR A 369 -15.32 13.67 -46.49
CA THR A 369 -15.54 14.32 -47.79
C THR A 369 -14.59 13.79 -48.87
N GLY A 370 -13.49 13.15 -48.48
CA GLY A 370 -12.51 12.49 -49.36
C GLY A 370 -11.51 11.67 -48.54
N GLN A 371 -10.54 11.02 -49.19
CA GLN A 371 -9.46 10.28 -48.55
C GLN A 371 -8.11 10.59 -49.22
N PHE A 372 -7.08 10.83 -48.42
CA PHE A 372 -5.69 10.80 -48.85
C PHE A 372 -5.23 9.36 -48.95
N LEU A 373 -4.41 9.05 -49.97
CA LEU A 373 -3.81 7.74 -50.15
C LEU A 373 -2.33 7.81 -49.78
N PHE A 374 -1.90 6.96 -48.87
CA PHE A 374 -0.50 6.81 -48.45
C PHE A 374 0.02 5.48 -48.97
N ARG A 375 1.15 5.54 -49.69
CA ARG A 375 1.80 4.40 -50.30
C ARG A 375 3.15 4.16 -49.69
N ASP A 376 3.29 3.04 -49.02
CA ASP A 376 4.54 2.60 -48.44
C ASP A 376 5.13 1.45 -49.25
N ARG A 377 6.43 1.48 -49.51
CA ARG A 377 7.13 0.37 -50.18
C ARG A 377 7.59 -0.72 -49.21
N PHE A 378 7.55 -0.44 -47.91
CA PHE A 378 7.75 -1.42 -46.83
C PHE A 378 6.41 -1.76 -46.18
N ASP A 379 6.27 -2.97 -45.64
CA ASP A 379 5.12 -3.38 -44.83
C ASP A 379 5.40 -3.29 -43.33
N ASP A 380 4.37 -3.57 -42.50
CA ASP A 380 4.49 -3.67 -41.03
C ASP A 380 5.54 -4.70 -40.55
N HIS A 381 6.15 -5.50 -41.45
CA HIS A 381 7.21 -6.47 -41.18
C HIS A 381 8.56 -6.11 -41.83
N HIS A 382 8.71 -4.89 -42.36
CA HIS A 382 9.93 -4.36 -42.95
C HIS A 382 10.39 -5.04 -44.26
N ILE A 383 9.46 -5.59 -45.04
CA ILE A 383 9.75 -6.25 -46.33
C ILE A 383 9.68 -5.24 -47.47
N ASP A 384 10.77 -5.08 -48.22
CA ASP A 384 10.79 -4.27 -49.44
C ASP A 384 9.98 -4.96 -50.56
N HIS A 385 8.90 -4.31 -51.01
CA HIS A 385 8.01 -4.83 -52.05
C HIS A 385 8.45 -4.50 -53.49
N THR A 386 9.72 -4.12 -53.70
CA THR A 386 10.27 -3.87 -55.04
C THR A 386 10.01 -5.05 -55.99
N GLY A 387 9.17 -4.80 -57.01
CA GLY A 387 8.86 -5.76 -58.07
C GLY A 387 7.54 -6.56 -57.90
N GLN A 388 6.77 -6.34 -56.84
CA GLN A 388 5.42 -6.91 -56.70
C GLN A 388 4.34 -5.95 -57.23
N THR A 389 3.15 -6.45 -57.59
CA THR A 389 2.04 -5.59 -58.08
C THR A 389 0.76 -5.89 -57.30
N PRO A 390 0.17 -4.90 -56.59
CA PRO A 390 0.64 -3.52 -56.46
C PRO A 390 1.95 -3.42 -55.63
N PRO A 391 2.91 -2.54 -56.01
CA PRO A 391 4.24 -2.46 -55.40
C PRO A 391 4.30 -1.73 -54.04
N TYR A 392 3.15 -1.44 -53.42
CA TYR A 392 3.07 -0.64 -52.21
C TYR A 392 2.00 -1.18 -51.27
N TRP A 393 2.24 -1.10 -49.96
CA TRP A 393 1.22 -1.11 -48.94
C TRP A 393 0.45 0.22 -49.01
N GLU A 394 -0.88 0.15 -48.97
CA GLU A 394 -1.76 1.32 -49.13
C GLU A 394 -2.52 1.55 -47.82
N ASP A 395 -2.40 2.75 -47.25
CA ASP A 395 -3.24 3.23 -46.16
C ASP A 395 -3.99 4.50 -46.59
N THR A 396 -5.10 4.79 -45.92
CA THR A 396 -5.94 5.93 -46.26
C THR A 396 -6.17 6.81 -45.05
N ALA A 397 -6.06 8.13 -45.22
CA ALA A 397 -6.47 9.10 -44.20
C ALA A 397 -7.71 9.85 -44.63
N ASP A 398 -8.71 9.88 -43.77
CA ASP A 398 -9.97 10.56 -44.04
C ASP A 398 -9.80 12.09 -44.04
N PHE A 399 -10.38 12.74 -45.04
CA PHE A 399 -10.45 14.19 -45.20
C PHE A 399 -11.86 14.68 -44.90
N TYR A 400 -11.99 15.64 -43.99
CA TYR A 400 -13.26 16.23 -43.59
C TYR A 400 -13.29 17.71 -43.97
N SER A 401 -14.25 18.14 -44.81
CA SER A 401 -14.43 19.55 -45.13
C SER A 401 -15.30 20.26 -44.09
N GLU A 402 -14.84 21.39 -43.55
CA GLU A 402 -15.73 22.35 -42.89
C GLU A 402 -16.66 23.00 -43.93
N ALA A 403 -17.94 23.12 -43.60
CA ALA A 403 -19.05 23.32 -44.54
C ALA A 403 -19.07 24.62 -45.36
N ASP A 404 -18.04 25.49 -45.37
CA ASP A 404 -18.05 26.76 -46.11
C ASP A 404 -16.68 27.22 -46.67
N GLY A 405 -15.77 26.30 -47.03
CA GLY A 405 -14.58 26.65 -47.81
C GLY A 405 -13.26 26.02 -47.33
N PHE A 406 -12.89 24.92 -47.99
CA PHE A 406 -11.53 24.37 -48.19
C PHE A 406 -10.46 24.60 -47.11
N THR A 407 -10.73 24.25 -45.85
CA THR A 407 -9.65 23.94 -44.91
C THR A 407 -10.05 22.80 -43.98
N GLY A 408 -9.34 21.67 -44.05
CA GLY A 408 -9.47 20.55 -43.11
C GLY A 408 -8.09 20.17 -42.58
N THR A 409 -8.02 19.81 -41.31
CA THR A 409 -6.81 19.33 -40.63
C THR A 409 -6.77 17.81 -40.74
N VAL A 410 -5.73 17.26 -41.36
CA VAL A 410 -5.51 15.80 -41.40
C VAL A 410 -4.62 15.43 -40.24
N ASP A 411 -5.13 14.55 -39.37
CA ASP A 411 -4.35 13.97 -38.28
C ASP A 411 -4.16 12.48 -38.56
N PHE A 412 -2.97 12.14 -39.08
CA PHE A 412 -2.63 10.75 -39.35
C PHE A 412 -2.15 10.10 -38.05
N HIS A 413 -3.11 9.58 -37.27
CA HIS A 413 -2.86 8.97 -35.95
C HIS A 413 -2.15 7.61 -36.00
N ARG A 414 -1.71 7.12 -37.17
CA ARG A 414 -0.89 5.92 -37.29
C ARG A 414 0.53 6.27 -37.67
N GLY A 415 1.34 6.50 -36.65
CA GLY A 415 2.80 6.41 -36.75
C GLY A 415 3.26 4.96 -36.95
N ASN A 416 2.81 4.32 -38.03
CA ASN A 416 3.44 3.12 -38.58
C ASN A 416 4.10 3.47 -39.92
N GLY A 417 4.70 4.67 -40.04
CA GLY A 417 5.80 4.86 -40.98
C GLY A 417 7.05 4.22 -40.38
N ASP A 418 6.98 2.90 -40.24
CA ASP A 418 7.90 1.95 -39.64
C ASP A 418 8.59 2.32 -38.30
N ASP A 419 8.89 1.31 -37.49
CA ASP A 419 9.86 1.45 -36.41
C ASP A 419 11.12 2.14 -36.99
N PRO A 420 11.71 3.17 -36.34
CA PRO A 420 12.99 3.73 -36.79
C PRO A 420 14.10 2.68 -36.95
N LYS A 421 13.88 1.42 -36.58
CA LYS A 421 14.73 0.24 -36.73
C LYS A 421 14.51 -0.61 -38.00
N VAL A 422 13.99 -0.08 -39.11
CA VAL A 422 13.98 -0.79 -40.42
C VAL A 422 15.40 -1.04 -40.96
N GLY A 423 16.15 -1.97 -40.38
CA GLY A 423 17.47 -2.38 -40.86
C GLY A 423 18.34 -1.21 -41.37
N ALA A 424 18.53 -1.14 -42.69
CA ALA A 424 19.37 -0.18 -43.38
C ALA A 424 18.67 1.13 -43.81
N TYR A 425 17.39 1.38 -43.47
CA TYR A 425 16.66 2.56 -43.93
C TYR A 425 16.00 3.34 -42.78
N LYS A 426 15.85 4.65 -42.96
CA LYS A 426 15.24 5.60 -42.03
C LYS A 426 14.12 6.33 -42.75
N PHE A 427 12.90 6.25 -42.22
CA PHE A 427 11.77 7.04 -42.71
C PHE A 427 12.03 8.54 -42.50
N ILE A 428 11.82 9.34 -43.54
CA ILE A 428 12.07 10.79 -43.55
C ILE A 428 10.76 11.58 -43.58
N GLY A 429 9.74 11.05 -44.24
CA GLY A 429 8.46 11.72 -44.39
C GLY A 429 7.66 11.20 -45.58
N TRP A 430 6.45 11.74 -45.74
CA TRP A 430 5.56 11.41 -46.85
C TRP A 430 5.64 12.51 -47.91
N ASN A 431 5.83 12.17 -49.18
CA ASN A 431 5.88 13.14 -50.27
C ASN A 431 5.02 12.72 -51.47
N THR A 432 4.39 13.67 -52.15
CA THR A 432 3.66 13.43 -53.41
C THR A 432 4.52 12.83 -54.53
N LYS A 433 5.85 12.89 -54.43
CA LYS A 433 6.81 12.30 -55.36
C LYS A 433 7.56 11.14 -54.71
N PRO A 434 7.56 9.94 -55.30
CA PRO A 434 8.23 8.76 -54.72
C PRO A 434 9.76 8.83 -54.74
N ASP A 435 10.35 9.78 -55.48
CA ASP A 435 11.80 10.00 -55.63
C ASP A 435 12.29 11.27 -54.92
N ALA A 436 11.49 11.84 -54.01
CA ALA A 436 11.88 13.02 -53.25
C ALA A 436 13.11 12.75 -52.38
N THR A 437 13.94 13.77 -52.20
CA THR A 437 15.13 13.74 -51.33
C THR A 437 15.13 14.92 -50.37
N GLY A 438 15.78 14.75 -49.21
CA GLY A 438 15.80 15.72 -48.12
C GLY A 438 14.66 15.53 -47.12
N ALA A 439 14.79 16.11 -45.94
CA ALA A 439 13.77 16.03 -44.90
C ALA A 439 12.83 17.25 -44.90
N PRO A 440 11.54 17.07 -44.55
CA PRO A 440 10.69 18.21 -44.23
C PRO A 440 11.31 18.99 -43.06
N SER A 441 11.08 20.30 -43.02
CA SER A 441 11.79 21.22 -42.13
C SER A 441 11.52 20.98 -40.64
N GLY A 442 10.47 20.23 -40.29
CA GLY A 442 10.12 19.84 -38.91
C GLY A 442 9.79 21.01 -37.98
N ASP A 443 9.77 22.24 -38.50
CA ASP A 443 9.64 23.47 -37.73
C ASP A 443 8.15 23.82 -37.57
N PRO A 444 7.66 24.10 -36.36
CA PRO A 444 6.31 24.60 -36.14
C PRO A 444 6.04 25.99 -36.75
N ASP A 445 7.03 26.67 -37.35
CA ASP A 445 6.83 27.93 -38.09
C ASP A 445 5.82 27.74 -39.25
N PRO A 446 4.69 28.47 -39.27
CA PRO A 446 3.72 28.45 -40.37
C PRO A 446 4.32 28.69 -41.75
N LYS A 447 5.45 29.43 -41.85
CA LYS A 447 6.15 29.65 -43.12
C LYS A 447 6.89 28.41 -43.61
N ALA A 448 7.44 27.64 -42.68
CA ALA A 448 8.14 26.40 -42.97
C ALA A 448 7.14 25.32 -43.41
N VAL A 449 6.01 25.21 -42.70
CA VAL A 449 4.87 24.35 -43.08
C VAL A 449 4.35 24.66 -44.49
N ALA A 450 4.18 25.94 -44.83
CA ALA A 450 3.73 26.34 -46.16
C ALA A 450 4.76 26.01 -47.27
N ALA A 451 6.05 26.09 -46.97
CA ALA A 451 7.12 25.73 -47.89
C ALA A 451 7.20 24.22 -48.12
N ASP A 452 7.05 23.42 -47.06
CA ASP A 452 7.06 21.96 -47.12
C ASP A 452 5.87 21.41 -47.91
N ILE A 453 4.65 21.92 -47.66
CA ILE A 453 3.46 21.57 -48.45
C ILE A 453 3.66 21.91 -49.93
N LYS A 454 4.25 23.08 -50.23
CA LYS A 454 4.57 23.49 -51.61
C LYS A 454 5.64 22.60 -52.25
N ALA A 455 6.56 22.05 -51.46
CA ALA A 455 7.55 21.09 -51.89
C ALA A 455 6.99 19.65 -52.01
N GLY A 456 5.71 19.45 -51.68
CA GLY A 456 5.00 18.18 -51.81
C GLY A 456 5.10 17.29 -50.58
N TRP A 457 5.64 17.77 -49.47
CA TRP A 457 5.69 17.04 -48.20
C TRP A 457 4.35 17.09 -47.47
N PHE A 458 3.96 15.96 -46.89
CA PHE A 458 2.84 15.91 -45.96
C PHE A 458 3.29 16.44 -44.59
N VAL A 459 2.54 17.40 -44.08
CA VAL A 459 2.64 17.95 -42.73
C VAL A 459 1.35 17.61 -41.97
N SER A 460 1.47 16.84 -40.89
CA SER A 460 0.33 16.55 -40.00
C SER A 460 -0.17 17.84 -39.36
N GLY A 461 -1.48 18.00 -39.22
CA GLY A 461 -2.05 19.22 -38.64
C GLY A 461 -2.15 20.40 -39.63
N ALA A 462 -1.67 20.26 -40.87
CA ALA A 462 -1.78 21.31 -41.87
C ALA A 462 -3.12 21.31 -42.62
N LYS A 463 -3.44 22.46 -43.23
CA LYS A 463 -4.65 22.65 -44.04
C LYS A 463 -4.36 22.34 -45.51
N TYR A 464 -5.10 21.40 -46.08
CA TYR A 464 -5.01 21.00 -47.49
C TYR A 464 -6.23 21.47 -48.29
N THR A 465 -6.03 21.70 -49.58
CA THR A 465 -7.09 22.16 -50.52
C THR A 465 -7.47 21.11 -51.57
N SER A 466 -6.73 20.00 -51.64
CA SER A 466 -6.95 18.83 -52.51
C SER A 466 -6.62 17.54 -51.75
N VAL A 467 -7.18 16.42 -52.20
CA VAL A 467 -6.71 15.08 -51.86
C VAL A 467 -5.62 14.68 -52.84
N ASP A 468 -4.52 14.15 -52.33
CA ASP A 468 -3.36 13.72 -53.12
C ASP A 468 -2.87 12.34 -52.63
N THR A 469 -2.06 11.67 -53.46
CA THR A 469 -1.35 10.45 -53.07
C THR A 469 0.04 10.80 -52.57
N TYR A 470 0.39 10.30 -51.39
CA TYR A 470 1.69 10.48 -50.77
C TYR A 470 2.45 9.15 -50.71
N TYR A 471 3.75 9.21 -50.91
CA TYR A 471 4.67 8.08 -50.89
C TYR A 471 5.62 8.22 -49.71
N ALA A 472 5.87 7.11 -49.01
CA ALA A 472 6.86 7.07 -47.94
C ALA A 472 8.27 7.24 -48.51
N ILE A 473 9.04 8.19 -47.95
CA ILE A 473 10.42 8.48 -48.37
C ILE A 473 11.38 8.00 -47.30
N TYR A 474 12.42 7.28 -47.73
CA TYR A 474 13.42 6.68 -46.85
C TYR A 474 14.84 7.06 -47.26
N GLU A 475 15.69 7.26 -46.27
CA GLU A 475 17.14 7.45 -46.41
C GLU A 475 17.87 6.18 -45.95
N GLN A 476 18.95 5.80 -46.62
CA GLN A 476 19.76 4.66 -46.19
C GLN A 476 20.60 5.06 -44.97
N LYS A 477 20.53 4.29 -43.88
CA LYS A 477 21.36 4.45 -42.68
C LYS A 477 22.80 4.07 -42.97
N ASP A 478 23.73 4.70 -42.26
CA ASP A 478 25.12 4.28 -42.24
C ASP A 478 25.25 2.89 -41.59
N ILE A 479 26.16 2.07 -42.13
CA ILE A 479 26.36 0.68 -41.74
C ILE A 479 27.84 0.46 -41.39
N VAL A 480 28.11 -0.15 -40.23
CA VAL A 480 29.45 -0.61 -39.85
C VAL A 480 29.46 -2.14 -39.80
N ALA A 481 30.42 -2.75 -40.50
CA ALA A 481 30.63 -4.19 -40.51
C ALA A 481 31.89 -4.58 -39.72
N PHE A 482 31.73 -5.51 -38.78
CA PHE A 482 32.78 -6.13 -38.01
C PHE A 482 33.00 -7.55 -38.52
N ASN A 483 34.24 -7.91 -38.79
CA ASN A 483 34.62 -9.30 -38.95
C ASN A 483 34.69 -9.96 -37.58
N VAL A 484 34.42 -11.25 -37.52
CA VAL A 484 34.49 -12.01 -36.28
C VAL A 484 35.58 -13.06 -36.43
N ALA A 485 36.51 -13.11 -35.48
CA ALA A 485 37.65 -14.03 -35.52
C ALA A 485 37.73 -14.83 -34.22
N GLY A 486 38.09 -16.11 -34.33
CA GLY A 486 38.15 -17.04 -33.19
C GLY A 486 36.83 -17.79 -32.94
N PHE A 487 35.89 -17.77 -33.90
CA PHE A 487 34.58 -18.41 -33.82
C PHE A 487 34.32 -19.25 -35.08
N SER A 488 33.48 -20.29 -34.95
CA SER A 488 33.13 -21.27 -35.98
C SER A 488 31.81 -20.97 -36.68
N SER A 489 30.90 -20.20 -36.07
CA SER A 489 29.52 -20.05 -36.53
C SER A 489 29.20 -18.75 -37.29
N THR A 490 29.92 -17.65 -37.00
CA THR A 490 29.59 -16.31 -37.52
C THR A 490 30.84 -15.62 -38.08
N THR A 491 30.79 -15.18 -39.34
CA THR A 491 31.96 -14.56 -40.03
C THR A 491 31.94 -13.03 -40.03
N SER A 492 30.77 -12.41 -39.82
CA SER A 492 30.66 -10.95 -39.71
C SER A 492 29.41 -10.53 -38.94
N ILE A 493 29.50 -9.37 -38.30
CA ILE A 493 28.38 -8.69 -37.64
C ILE A 493 28.23 -7.30 -38.22
N THR A 494 27.00 -6.93 -38.53
CA THR A 494 26.66 -5.62 -39.07
C THR A 494 25.80 -4.87 -38.07
N ILE A 495 26.22 -3.64 -37.77
CA ILE A 495 25.52 -2.70 -36.90
C ILE A 495 25.09 -1.51 -37.75
N VAL A 496 23.92 -0.91 -37.44
CA VAL A 496 23.30 0.22 -38.17
C VAL A 496 23.24 1.46 -37.29
N ASP A 497 23.28 2.66 -37.88
CA ASP A 497 23.27 3.90 -37.10
C ASP A 497 22.06 4.00 -36.16
N GLY A 498 22.31 4.43 -34.92
CA GLY A 498 21.34 4.43 -33.82
C GLY A 498 21.23 3.14 -32.99
N TYR A 499 22.15 2.18 -33.17
CA TYR A 499 22.19 0.95 -32.36
C TYR A 499 22.52 1.24 -30.90
N THR A 500 21.63 0.87 -29.98
CA THR A 500 21.78 1.17 -28.55
C THR A 500 22.52 0.06 -27.79
N SER A 501 22.92 0.35 -26.54
CA SER A 501 23.48 -0.67 -25.63
C SER A 501 22.51 -1.81 -25.32
N ASP A 502 21.20 -1.55 -25.38
CA ASP A 502 20.18 -2.57 -25.15
C ASP A 502 19.95 -3.42 -26.40
N ASP A 503 20.06 -2.83 -27.60
CA ASP A 503 20.07 -3.58 -28.86
C ASP A 503 21.28 -4.54 -28.92
N TYR A 504 22.41 -4.14 -28.31
CA TYR A 504 23.59 -4.99 -28.16
C TYR A 504 23.34 -6.19 -27.23
N LYS A 505 22.75 -5.97 -26.07
CA LYS A 505 22.46 -7.05 -25.10
C LYS A 505 21.45 -8.05 -25.64
N ASN A 506 20.51 -7.61 -26.47
CA ASN A 506 19.39 -8.45 -26.91
C ASN A 506 19.58 -9.10 -28.28
N ASP A 507 20.64 -8.77 -29.04
CA ASP A 507 20.87 -9.39 -30.34
C ASP A 507 21.44 -10.80 -30.20
N SER A 508 20.69 -11.76 -30.75
CA SER A 508 20.97 -13.19 -30.70
C SER A 508 22.34 -13.56 -31.26
N ARG A 509 22.87 -12.80 -32.22
CA ARG A 509 24.19 -13.04 -32.81
C ARG A 509 25.29 -12.79 -31.78
N PHE A 510 25.16 -11.76 -30.96
CA PHE A 510 26.11 -11.48 -29.88
C PHE A 510 26.03 -12.51 -28.77
N GLN A 511 24.81 -12.91 -28.39
CA GLN A 511 24.62 -13.97 -27.39
C GLN A 511 25.25 -15.29 -27.84
N GLN A 512 25.14 -15.63 -29.13
CA GLN A 512 25.83 -16.78 -29.72
C GLN A 512 27.35 -16.65 -29.66
N LEU A 513 27.92 -15.47 -29.97
CA LEU A 513 29.36 -15.25 -29.84
C LEU A 513 29.86 -15.37 -28.40
N ILE A 514 29.13 -14.83 -27.42
CA ILE A 514 29.51 -14.94 -26.01
C ILE A 514 29.48 -16.41 -25.57
N GLN A 515 28.43 -17.14 -25.93
CA GLN A 515 28.33 -18.57 -25.60
C GLN A 515 29.45 -19.37 -26.27
N GLU A 516 29.71 -19.13 -27.55
CA GLU A 516 30.77 -19.82 -28.28
C GLU A 516 32.17 -19.48 -27.74
N ALA A 517 32.39 -18.25 -27.25
CA ALA A 517 33.64 -17.88 -26.58
C ALA A 517 33.81 -18.65 -25.26
N LYS A 518 32.74 -18.77 -24.47
CA LYS A 518 32.76 -19.56 -23.22
C LYS A 518 33.03 -21.03 -23.49
N ASP A 519 32.36 -21.61 -24.49
CA ASP A 519 32.49 -23.02 -24.84
C ASP A 519 33.89 -23.36 -25.38
N ASN A 520 34.57 -22.40 -26.01
CA ASN A 520 35.90 -22.55 -26.59
C ASN A 520 37.02 -21.91 -25.76
N ALA A 521 36.78 -21.61 -24.48
CA ALA A 521 37.80 -21.06 -23.62
C ALA A 521 39.02 -22.01 -23.52
N PRO A 522 40.26 -21.51 -23.69
CA PRO A 522 41.46 -22.34 -23.52
C PRO A 522 41.52 -22.95 -22.12
N ALA A 523 42.09 -24.15 -22.00
CA ALA A 523 42.26 -24.82 -20.70
C ALA A 523 43.01 -23.91 -19.71
N GLY A 524 42.49 -23.79 -18.48
CA GLY A 524 43.01 -22.88 -17.45
C GLY A 524 42.64 -21.40 -17.63
N GLN A 525 41.76 -21.06 -18.58
CA GLN A 525 41.27 -19.70 -18.78
C GLN A 525 39.74 -19.67 -18.83
N VAL A 526 39.18 -18.52 -18.46
CA VAL A 526 37.75 -18.24 -18.58
C VAL A 526 37.53 -17.03 -19.48
N PHE A 527 36.41 -17.03 -20.19
CA PHE A 527 36.00 -15.89 -21.01
C PHE A 527 35.81 -14.65 -20.13
N GLU A 528 36.47 -13.56 -20.52
CA GLU A 528 36.36 -12.27 -19.86
C GLU A 528 35.40 -11.36 -20.61
N ASN A 529 35.72 -10.99 -21.86
CA ASN A 529 34.93 -10.06 -22.68
C ASN A 529 35.20 -10.23 -24.19
N LEU A 530 34.37 -9.63 -25.04
CA LEU A 530 34.66 -9.44 -26.47
C LEU A 530 35.33 -8.08 -26.67
N HIS A 531 36.43 -8.03 -27.41
CA HIS A 531 37.15 -6.79 -27.73
C HIS A 531 37.13 -6.48 -29.22
N VAL A 532 37.14 -5.18 -29.56
CA VAL A 532 37.23 -4.69 -30.94
C VAL A 532 38.68 -4.39 -31.28
N PHE A 533 39.13 -4.91 -32.41
CA PHE A 533 40.45 -4.67 -32.96
C PHE A 533 40.33 -3.90 -34.27
N ASP A 534 41.21 -2.93 -34.51
CA ASP A 534 41.32 -2.30 -35.82
C ASP A 534 42.03 -3.21 -36.84
N ALA A 535 42.15 -2.73 -38.08
CA ALA A 535 42.85 -3.45 -39.15
C ALA A 535 44.35 -3.68 -38.88
N ALA A 536 44.95 -3.00 -37.90
CA ALA A 536 46.33 -3.18 -37.47
C ALA A 536 46.45 -4.10 -36.23
N ASP A 537 45.35 -4.74 -35.84
CA ASP A 537 45.22 -5.61 -34.66
C ASP A 537 45.48 -4.90 -33.33
N LYS A 538 45.23 -3.57 -33.28
CA LYS A 538 45.25 -2.82 -32.03
C LYS A 538 43.91 -2.96 -31.32
N ASP A 539 43.96 -3.33 -30.05
CA ASP A 539 42.78 -3.38 -29.17
C ASP A 539 42.21 -1.97 -28.93
N LEU A 540 40.93 -1.79 -29.23
CA LEU A 540 40.17 -0.54 -29.11
C LEU A 540 39.21 -0.56 -27.91
N GLY A 541 39.17 -1.67 -27.17
CA GLY A 541 38.39 -1.86 -25.95
C GLY A 541 37.23 -2.83 -26.08
N VAL A 542 36.47 -2.95 -24.97
CA VAL A 542 35.35 -3.88 -24.84
C VAL A 542 34.24 -3.52 -25.82
N PHE A 543 33.89 -4.48 -26.66
CA PHE A 543 32.81 -4.38 -27.62
C PHE A 543 31.45 -4.26 -26.91
N GLY A 544 30.61 -3.30 -27.34
CA GLY A 544 29.31 -2.99 -26.73
C GLY A 544 29.33 -2.11 -25.47
N SER A 545 30.51 -1.74 -24.96
CA SER A 545 30.67 -0.81 -23.82
C SER A 545 30.56 0.67 -24.20
N ASP A 546 30.76 1.01 -25.48
CA ASP A 546 30.79 2.38 -25.99
C ASP A 546 29.50 2.69 -26.76
N PRO A 547 28.66 3.63 -26.29
CA PRO A 547 27.43 4.01 -26.98
C PRO A 547 27.67 4.75 -28.30
N ASN A 548 28.88 5.27 -28.55
CA ASN A 548 29.24 6.02 -29.75
C ASN A 548 30.03 5.17 -30.75
N ILE A 549 29.74 3.86 -30.78
CA ILE A 549 30.43 2.87 -31.61
C ILE A 549 30.51 3.28 -33.09
N PHE A 550 29.51 4.00 -33.60
CA PHE A 550 29.44 4.52 -34.96
C PHE A 550 30.44 5.64 -35.26
N GLU A 551 30.52 6.66 -34.39
CA GLU A 551 31.46 7.77 -34.59
C GLU A 551 32.91 7.27 -34.56
N LYS A 552 33.18 6.26 -33.73
CA LYS A 552 34.51 5.71 -33.52
C LYS A 552 34.96 4.74 -34.63
N TYR A 553 34.03 3.96 -35.20
CA TYR A 553 34.36 2.83 -36.09
C TYR A 553 33.71 2.92 -37.50
N SER A 554 33.23 4.08 -37.93
CA SER A 554 32.54 4.25 -39.23
C SER A 554 33.39 4.05 -40.50
N LYS A 555 34.72 3.90 -40.41
CA LYS A 555 35.62 4.04 -41.59
C LYS A 555 36.75 2.99 -41.74
N GLY A 556 36.61 1.80 -41.16
CA GLY A 556 37.67 0.77 -41.21
C GLY A 556 37.13 -0.66 -41.16
N GLY A 557 37.98 -1.64 -41.49
CA GLY A 557 37.71 -3.05 -41.19
C GLY A 557 38.06 -3.34 -39.74
N PHE A 558 37.07 -3.74 -38.94
CA PHE A 558 37.24 -4.07 -37.52
C PHE A 558 37.07 -5.56 -37.30
N THR A 559 37.75 -6.11 -36.31
CA THR A 559 37.64 -7.53 -35.94
C THR A 559 37.25 -7.66 -34.48
N ILE A 560 36.25 -8.48 -34.18
CA ILE A 560 35.88 -8.84 -32.82
C ILE A 560 36.61 -10.14 -32.44
N LYS A 561 37.26 -10.15 -31.27
CA LYS A 561 37.94 -11.32 -30.72
C LYS A 561 37.56 -11.53 -29.24
N PRO A 562 37.50 -12.78 -28.76
CA PRO A 562 37.33 -13.05 -27.34
C PRO A 562 38.64 -12.79 -26.59
N ILE A 563 38.51 -12.20 -25.40
CA ILE A 563 39.58 -12.08 -24.41
C ILE A 563 39.31 -13.08 -23.30
N TYR A 564 40.36 -13.79 -22.91
CA TYR A 564 40.34 -14.79 -21.86
C TYR A 564 41.29 -14.37 -20.75
N LYS A 565 40.90 -14.62 -19.50
CA LYS A 565 41.73 -14.41 -18.31
C LYS A 565 42.12 -15.74 -17.69
N GLU A 566 43.29 -15.82 -17.07
CA GLU A 566 43.70 -17.01 -16.31
C GLU A 566 42.73 -17.27 -15.16
N CYS A 567 42.38 -18.54 -14.96
CA CYS A 567 41.53 -18.98 -13.86
C CYS A 567 42.32 -19.95 -12.98
N ALA A 568 42.45 -19.62 -11.69
CA ALA A 568 43.18 -20.44 -10.73
C ALA A 568 42.53 -21.80 -10.47
N TYR A 569 41.22 -21.93 -10.74
CA TYR A 569 40.42 -23.14 -10.50
C TYR A 569 39.68 -23.56 -11.78
N GLU A 570 40.23 -24.55 -12.50
CA GLU A 570 39.71 -25.02 -13.78
C GLU A 570 38.28 -25.57 -13.66
N GLY A 571 37.42 -25.25 -14.64
CA GLY A 571 36.02 -25.71 -14.67
C GLY A 571 35.08 -24.95 -13.74
N THR A 572 35.49 -23.78 -13.24
CA THR A 572 34.67 -22.90 -12.41
C THR A 572 34.24 -21.64 -13.13
N TYR A 573 33.14 -21.04 -12.68
CA TYR A 573 32.87 -19.62 -12.93
C TYR A 573 33.21 -18.79 -11.69
N GLU A 574 33.71 -17.58 -11.92
CA GLU A 574 34.20 -16.65 -10.90
C GLU A 574 33.18 -15.55 -10.62
N VAL A 575 32.79 -15.45 -9.36
CA VAL A 575 31.97 -14.36 -8.82
C VAL A 575 32.87 -13.44 -8.00
N THR A 576 33.03 -12.21 -8.46
CA THR A 576 33.75 -11.18 -7.69
C THR A 576 32.80 -10.52 -6.71
N ILE A 577 33.12 -10.49 -5.42
CA ILE A 577 32.27 -9.87 -4.40
C ILE A 577 33.03 -8.68 -3.81
N THR A 578 32.53 -7.47 -4.03
CA THR A 578 33.09 -6.23 -3.47
C THR A 578 32.24 -5.78 -2.30
N ILE A 579 32.88 -5.57 -1.15
CA ILE A 579 32.22 -5.11 0.08
C ILE A 579 32.57 -3.64 0.26
N GLU A 580 31.66 -2.73 -0.08
CA GLU A 580 31.93 -1.28 0.03
C GLU A 580 31.74 -0.78 1.46
N ASP A 581 30.72 -1.29 2.16
CA ASP A 581 30.43 -0.93 3.55
C ASP A 581 29.97 -2.16 4.35
N ILE A 582 30.13 -2.12 5.68
CA ILE A 582 29.80 -3.23 6.58
C ILE A 582 28.86 -2.80 7.70
N ASN A 583 27.98 -3.70 8.13
CA ASN A 583 27.16 -3.46 9.31
C ASN A 583 27.96 -3.82 10.58
N PRO A 584 28.22 -2.90 11.50
CA PRO A 584 29.08 -3.16 12.66
C PRO A 584 28.54 -4.23 13.63
N TRP A 585 27.26 -4.58 13.54
CA TRP A 585 26.61 -5.51 14.46
C TRP A 585 26.52 -6.95 13.92
N TYR A 586 26.59 -7.14 12.61
CA TYR A 586 26.49 -8.45 11.98
C TYR A 586 27.06 -8.40 10.56
N ASN A 587 28.12 -9.17 10.28
CA ASN A 587 28.69 -9.33 8.94
C ASN A 587 28.90 -10.82 8.66
N SER A 588 28.00 -11.39 7.86
CA SER A 588 28.16 -12.76 7.37
C SER A 588 27.89 -12.88 5.89
N LEU A 589 28.79 -13.57 5.20
CA LEU A 589 28.61 -14.04 3.83
C LEU A 589 28.08 -15.47 3.90
N ALA A 590 26.93 -15.72 3.29
CA ALA A 590 26.32 -17.03 3.17
C ALA A 590 26.24 -17.44 1.70
N ILE A 591 26.64 -18.67 1.41
CA ILE A 591 26.62 -19.29 0.09
C ILE A 591 25.65 -20.47 0.20
N GLN A 592 24.56 -20.44 -0.58
CA GLN A 592 23.48 -21.44 -0.49
C GLN A 592 23.11 -21.98 -1.86
N GLY A 593 23.02 -23.31 -2.02
CA GLY A 593 22.63 -23.93 -3.28
C GLY A 593 22.28 -25.41 -3.13
N SER A 594 21.81 -26.03 -4.21
CA SER A 594 21.93 -27.49 -4.38
C SER A 594 23.43 -27.84 -4.31
N PRO A 595 23.87 -29.01 -3.79
CA PRO A 595 25.26 -29.24 -3.39
C PRO A 595 26.23 -28.69 -4.43
N ALA A 596 26.81 -27.52 -4.13
CA ALA A 596 27.63 -26.77 -5.05
C ALA A 596 29.05 -26.90 -4.52
N HIS A 597 29.94 -27.35 -5.39
CA HIS A 597 31.36 -27.33 -5.12
C HIS A 597 31.82 -25.88 -5.32
N PHE A 598 32.46 -25.28 -4.31
CA PHE A 598 32.99 -23.92 -4.42
C PHE A 598 34.23 -23.70 -3.56
N VAL A 599 35.01 -22.68 -3.95
CA VAL A 599 36.18 -22.16 -3.23
C VAL A 599 36.00 -20.65 -3.08
N LEU A 600 36.30 -20.11 -1.90
CA LEU A 600 36.33 -18.66 -1.68
C LEU A 600 37.75 -18.22 -1.40
N CYS A 601 38.24 -17.26 -2.18
CA CYS A 601 39.58 -16.68 -2.07
C CYS A 601 39.53 -15.18 -1.75
N GLU A 602 40.68 -14.66 -1.31
CA GLU A 602 40.95 -13.23 -1.31
C GLU A 602 41.00 -12.64 -2.74
N GLU A 603 41.20 -11.34 -2.86
CA GLU A 603 41.22 -10.60 -4.13
C GLU A 603 42.22 -11.18 -5.15
N ASP A 604 43.32 -11.77 -4.67
CA ASP A 604 44.35 -12.40 -5.49
C ASP A 604 43.88 -13.68 -6.21
N GLY A 605 42.71 -14.20 -5.86
CA GLY A 605 42.12 -15.41 -6.45
C GLY A 605 42.83 -16.71 -6.09
N THR A 606 43.86 -16.69 -5.23
CA THR A 606 44.69 -17.86 -4.91
C THR A 606 44.81 -18.14 -3.40
N THR A 607 44.65 -17.13 -2.56
CA THR A 607 44.67 -17.28 -1.11
C THR A 607 43.28 -17.70 -0.63
N GLU A 608 43.12 -18.99 -0.30
CA GLU A 608 41.84 -19.56 0.13
C GLU A 608 41.41 -19.08 1.53
N ILE A 609 40.23 -18.46 1.59
CA ILE A 609 39.49 -18.17 2.83
C ILE A 609 38.64 -19.39 3.21
N VAL A 610 38.06 -20.05 2.21
CA VAL A 610 37.34 -21.31 2.35
C VAL A 610 37.88 -22.27 1.31
N SER A 611 38.52 -23.35 1.78
CA SER A 611 38.97 -24.44 0.92
C SER A 611 37.80 -25.14 0.24
N GLU A 612 38.07 -25.79 -0.88
CA GLU A 612 37.06 -26.49 -1.69
C GLU A 612 36.13 -27.34 -0.81
N THR A 613 34.83 -27.06 -0.89
CA THR A 613 33.80 -27.79 -0.15
C THR A 613 32.56 -28.00 -1.01
N ALA A 614 31.84 -29.09 -0.73
CA ALA A 614 30.57 -29.44 -1.35
C ALA A 614 29.47 -29.39 -0.29
N GLU A 615 28.90 -28.21 -0.07
CA GLU A 615 27.90 -27.97 0.97
C GLU A 615 26.68 -27.24 0.37
N ASN A 616 25.49 -27.56 0.89
CA ASN A 616 24.25 -26.87 0.49
C ASN A 616 24.16 -25.46 1.08
N TYR A 617 24.91 -25.20 2.13
CA TYR A 617 24.91 -23.95 2.87
C TYR A 617 26.23 -23.78 3.60
N LYS A 618 26.91 -22.67 3.35
CA LYS A 618 28.11 -22.25 4.09
C LYS A 618 27.97 -20.81 4.53
N GLN A 619 28.20 -20.56 5.81
CA GLN A 619 28.20 -19.21 6.37
C GLN A 619 29.58 -18.87 6.92
N ILE A 620 30.10 -17.71 6.52
CA ILE A 620 31.38 -17.14 6.95
C ILE A 620 31.07 -15.89 7.74
N VAL A 621 31.47 -15.84 9.01
CA VAL A 621 31.08 -14.78 9.96
C VAL A 621 32.32 -14.03 10.45
N ASN A 622 32.25 -12.70 10.51
CA ASN A 622 33.23 -11.80 11.16
C ASN A 622 34.64 -11.73 10.53
N VAL A 623 34.78 -11.82 9.19
CA VAL A 623 36.09 -11.78 8.50
C VAL A 623 36.17 -10.69 7.40
N PHE A 624 35.30 -9.69 7.43
CA PHE A 624 35.20 -8.72 6.32
C PHE A 624 35.50 -7.27 6.73
N SER A 625 36.19 -6.54 5.86
CA SER A 625 36.47 -5.11 6.02
C SER A 625 35.87 -4.29 4.86
N PRO A 626 35.49 -3.02 5.07
CA PRO A 626 35.11 -2.12 3.98
C PRO A 626 36.22 -2.00 2.94
N GLY A 627 35.85 -2.04 1.66
CA GLY A 627 36.75 -2.05 0.51
C GLY A 627 37.32 -3.42 0.15
N GLN A 628 36.97 -4.49 0.86
CA GLN A 628 37.50 -5.83 0.58
C GLN A 628 36.85 -6.44 -0.68
N VAL A 629 37.69 -7.07 -1.51
CA VAL A 629 37.27 -7.82 -2.69
C VAL A 629 37.54 -9.31 -2.46
N LEU A 630 36.57 -10.15 -2.79
CA LEU A 630 36.64 -11.60 -2.67
C LEU A 630 36.39 -12.25 -4.03
N LYS A 631 36.96 -13.45 -4.22
CA LYS A 631 36.78 -14.26 -5.43
C LYS A 631 36.12 -15.58 -5.05
N LEU A 632 34.90 -15.79 -5.49
CA LEU A 632 34.16 -17.03 -5.28
C LEU A 632 34.18 -17.85 -6.58
N TYR A 633 34.81 -19.01 -6.54
CA TYR A 633 34.88 -19.95 -7.66
C TYR A 633 33.86 -21.06 -7.45
N ILE A 634 32.95 -21.27 -8.40
CA ILE A 634 31.86 -22.26 -8.30
C ILE A 634 32.01 -23.27 -9.44
N TYR A 635 32.07 -24.55 -9.10
CA TYR A 635 32.23 -25.65 -10.05
C TYR A 635 30.87 -26.11 -10.61
N ASP A 636 30.93 -26.95 -11.65
CA ASP A 636 29.80 -27.66 -12.25
C ASP A 636 28.67 -26.78 -12.82
N ASN A 637 28.95 -25.48 -13.03
CA ASN A 637 27.95 -24.47 -13.41
C ASN A 637 26.71 -24.48 -12.49
N ALA A 638 26.88 -24.85 -11.22
CA ALA A 638 25.79 -24.87 -10.26
C ALA A 638 25.29 -23.45 -9.99
N SER A 639 23.98 -23.23 -9.99
CA SER A 639 23.41 -21.95 -9.59
C SER A 639 23.39 -21.84 -8.07
N VAL A 640 23.96 -20.76 -7.54
CA VAL A 640 24.17 -20.54 -6.11
C VAL A 640 23.60 -19.19 -5.70
N SER A 641 23.00 -19.12 -4.51
CA SER A 641 22.58 -17.88 -3.87
C SER A 641 23.70 -17.37 -2.97
N VAL A 642 24.28 -16.23 -3.35
CA VAL A 642 25.25 -15.49 -2.55
C VAL A 642 24.49 -14.46 -1.72
N SER A 643 24.65 -14.51 -0.41
CA SER A 643 23.94 -13.62 0.51
C SER A 643 24.93 -12.92 1.43
N PHE A 644 24.80 -11.61 1.57
CA PHE A 644 25.54 -10.84 2.57
C PHE A 644 24.53 -10.22 3.52
N ASN A 645 24.59 -10.60 4.79
CA ASN A 645 23.56 -10.29 5.80
C ASN A 645 22.15 -10.72 5.33
N ASN A 646 21.22 -9.75 5.18
CA ASN A 646 19.83 -10.01 4.78
C ASN A 646 19.57 -9.82 3.28
N SER A 647 20.62 -9.55 2.48
CA SER A 647 20.48 -9.37 1.04
C SER A 647 21.09 -10.56 0.30
N SER A 648 20.36 -11.09 -0.68
CA SER A 648 20.80 -12.24 -1.48
C SER A 648 20.65 -11.99 -2.97
N VAL A 649 21.51 -12.65 -3.74
CA VAL A 649 21.57 -12.63 -5.19
C VAL A 649 21.85 -14.05 -5.67
N THR A 650 21.11 -14.50 -6.68
CA THR A 650 21.40 -15.77 -7.36
C THR A 650 22.40 -15.54 -8.50
N VAL A 651 23.47 -16.32 -8.50
CA VAL A 651 24.53 -16.31 -9.50
C VAL A 651 24.59 -17.67 -10.19
N ASN A 652 24.95 -17.67 -11.47
CA ASN A 652 25.06 -18.86 -12.31
C ASN A 652 26.11 -18.71 -13.42
N ASP A 653 26.92 -17.66 -13.38
CA ASP A 653 27.95 -17.32 -14.35
C ASP A 653 28.94 -16.30 -13.75
N ASN A 654 30.01 -15.99 -14.49
CA ASN A 654 30.96 -14.94 -14.17
C ASN A 654 30.23 -13.61 -13.96
N CYS A 655 30.29 -13.06 -12.75
CA CYS A 655 29.65 -11.79 -12.43
C CYS A 655 30.38 -11.04 -11.31
N ALA A 656 30.05 -9.76 -11.16
CA ALA A 656 30.50 -8.95 -10.06
C ALA A 656 29.31 -8.56 -9.19
N CYS A 657 29.41 -8.85 -7.90
CA CYS A 657 28.42 -8.48 -6.89
C CYS A 657 28.99 -7.38 -6.00
N VAL A 658 28.22 -6.33 -5.76
CA VAL A 658 28.60 -5.23 -4.87
C VAL A 658 27.65 -5.17 -3.69
N TYR A 659 28.21 -5.16 -2.46
CA TYR A 659 27.47 -4.92 -1.22
C TYR A 659 27.75 -3.52 -0.71
N ASP A 660 26.71 -2.67 -0.69
CA ASP A 660 26.78 -1.25 -0.34
C ASP A 660 26.51 -0.94 1.15
N GLY A 661 26.52 -1.97 2.01
CA GLY A 661 26.12 -1.88 3.42
C GLY A 661 24.66 -2.21 3.68
N ASN A 662 23.78 -2.09 2.69
CA ASN A 662 22.34 -2.36 2.81
C ASN A 662 21.83 -3.44 1.84
N SER A 663 22.37 -3.48 0.62
CA SER A 663 21.93 -4.33 -0.48
C SER A 663 23.10 -4.93 -1.24
N LEU A 664 22.94 -6.18 -1.68
CA LEU A 664 23.83 -6.89 -2.59
C LEU A 664 23.24 -6.83 -4.00
N ARG A 665 24.01 -6.37 -4.99
CA ARG A 665 23.55 -6.22 -6.39
C ARG A 665 24.54 -6.84 -7.36
N VAL A 666 24.04 -7.42 -8.46
CA VAL A 666 24.86 -7.83 -9.61
C VAL A 666 25.10 -6.61 -10.49
N ASN A 667 26.36 -6.36 -10.84
CA ASN A 667 26.76 -5.36 -11.82
C ASN A 667 26.66 -5.88 -13.25
#